data_AF-A0A1C6PX06-F1
#
_entry.id   AF-A0A1C6PX06-F1
#
_cell.length_a   1.000
_cell.length_b   1.000
_cell.length_c   1.000
_cell.angle_alpha   90.00
_cell.angle_beta   90.00
_cell.angle_gamma   90.00
#
_symmetry.space_group_name_H-M   'P 1'
#
loop_
_entity.id
_entity.type
_entity.pdbx_description
1 polymer ?
#
loop_
_entity_poly.entity_id
_entity_poly.type
_entity_poly.pdbx_seq_one_letter_code
_entity_poly.pdbx_strand_id
1 'polypeptide(L)'
;MKEQGGTDRSTAAEFAIARRDWMRTRVTELSEAFADHPCRLHALTPADLGDIRLVNALVFSRIAADEARVQPVADTVAWLELLIPNGHRYDLSTAVREVRSGLTLADDPALWSWNAEAWEESLLGVWRQERTRTVESWRADDELVSRWGVRTPTSADASHPELAPQKHGHSLTGLNEYLASEEEPLGLLAQAVLSQPHVVDSVEDSLALSEESLQNAGHLAFLAEQQICARALIEWCDSCGSATSAATEAFLEQLSKVVEAYLSDVVGPVLAALPKCERRLFTAGTSAEQRDRNEYLTEFLDCVDIPSARAWTDGVLDKQIAQEAVDHWSQDELTWHSMRGSVPVWYHIVTSPQERAAALAFSGAASSSSAIRVHTDAEVFHQPDLFSGLDESDASDDWYPEPGVELHYSRNSATDLCELLALAQLGRARLEFLVLNAGGDFVLLRSLGVSVLPADTDAWAPGALRRLRALVPNLDDLADVIAGEDEESCPDGVDDEDSLDDHDVTSEEEGTAGRRKEEPAGTQRTHGSGGPEAPQPSPPAQLPPQLMARVKAILRQAEDPSVTEAESEAFLQKATALMAKYGIEQAMLSGDEPTSEQPVDRVVEATAPWMRECKRLLAQIALQMRCQAVYPGGKSNRHRVHLFGFASDLHSVEVLYASLRLQMLQGSELAGAEHRPAGEDPRAYKRSWMLGFIRAVVARVGEAERAAREESENEQRQASPDGDEVRSVALVLADRTAEVEAEVSARYPKLGKARRTRFKGSGYRQGHADGQQADIGGLSLEDEDEEDHSLAG
;
A
#
# COMPACT_ATOMS: atom_id res chain seq x y z
N MET A 1 -13.37 64.58 25.55
CA MET A 1 -12.44 64.81 24.42
C MET A 1 -11.01 64.83 24.92
N LYS A 2 -10.44 63.64 25.06
CA LYS A 2 -9.01 63.32 24.95
C LYS A 2 -8.98 61.83 24.59
N GLU A 3 -8.29 61.54 23.50
CA GLU A 3 -8.20 60.23 22.87
C GLU A 3 -7.59 59.18 23.81
N GLN A 4 -8.31 58.08 24.01
CA GLN A 4 -7.76 56.77 24.32
C GLN A 4 -8.28 55.83 23.24
N GLY A 5 -7.67 55.93 22.06
CA GLY A 5 -7.83 54.94 20.99
C GLY A 5 -6.85 53.81 21.23
N GLY A 6 -7.12 52.96 22.22
CA GLY A 6 -6.64 51.58 22.19
C GLY A 6 -7.62 50.81 21.32
N THR A 7 -7.21 50.38 20.14
CA THR A 7 -8.01 49.45 19.35
C THR A 7 -8.05 48.13 20.11
N ASP A 8 -9.10 47.92 20.91
CA ASP A 8 -9.43 46.62 21.49
C ASP A 8 -9.68 45.68 20.30
N ARG A 9 -8.69 44.83 19.98
CA ARG A 9 -8.81 43.86 18.90
C ARG A 9 -9.62 42.70 19.44
N SER A 10 -10.53 42.16 18.64
CA SER A 10 -11.27 40.97 19.06
C SER A 10 -10.33 39.77 19.20
N THR A 11 -10.61 38.89 20.16
CA THR A 11 -9.87 37.63 20.38
C THR A 11 -9.69 36.82 19.08
N ALA A 12 -10.73 36.75 18.24
CA ALA A 12 -10.66 36.15 16.92
C ALA A 12 -9.59 36.78 15.99
N ALA A 13 -9.42 38.11 16.03
CA ALA A 13 -8.41 38.79 15.22
C ALA A 13 -6.99 38.56 15.74
N GLU A 14 -6.81 38.50 17.06
CA GLU A 14 -5.52 38.18 17.68
C GLU A 14 -5.09 36.75 17.36
N PHE A 15 -6.03 35.79 17.48
CA PHE A 15 -5.82 34.41 17.05
C PHE A 15 -5.36 34.32 15.59
N ALA A 16 -6.06 35.01 14.68
CA ALA A 16 -5.73 34.98 13.25
C ALA A 16 -4.36 35.62 12.94
N ILE A 17 -3.93 36.62 13.72
CA ILE A 17 -2.60 37.22 13.60
C ILE A 17 -1.53 36.26 14.10
N ALA A 18 -1.70 35.71 15.32
CA ALA A 18 -0.77 34.76 15.91
C ALA A 18 -0.55 33.54 15.01
N ARG A 19 -1.63 32.97 14.47
CA ARG A 19 -1.57 31.85 13.51
C ARG A 19 -0.79 32.20 12.25
N ARG A 20 -1.02 33.37 11.67
CA ARG A 20 -0.34 33.82 10.45
C ARG A 20 1.15 34.04 10.68
N ASP A 21 1.51 34.66 11.80
CA ASP A 21 2.89 34.96 12.12
C ASP A 21 3.67 33.68 12.42
N TRP A 22 3.08 32.74 13.18
CA TRP A 22 3.63 31.39 13.38
C TRP A 22 3.86 30.66 12.05
N MET A 23 2.85 30.61 11.17
CA MET A 23 2.98 29.94 9.87
C MET A 23 4.10 30.55 9.01
N ARG A 24 4.27 31.88 9.05
CA ARG A 24 5.37 32.56 8.33
C ARG A 24 6.74 32.19 8.89
N THR A 25 6.86 32.09 10.21
CA THR A 25 8.10 31.64 10.86
C THR A 25 8.43 30.21 10.44
N ARG A 26 7.45 29.28 10.49
CA ARG A 26 7.64 27.89 10.06
C ARG A 26 8.03 27.76 8.58
N VAL A 27 7.42 28.55 7.69
CA VAL A 27 7.82 28.63 6.28
C VAL A 27 9.27 29.09 6.11
N THR A 28 9.71 30.02 6.96
CA THR A 28 11.08 30.54 6.93
C THR A 28 12.07 29.45 7.36
N GLU A 29 11.79 28.78 8.48
CA GLU A 29 12.61 27.69 9.02
C GLU A 29 12.73 26.53 8.02
N LEU A 30 11.61 26.05 7.47
CA LEU A 30 11.61 24.98 6.46
C LEU A 30 12.34 25.38 5.17
N SER A 31 12.22 26.64 4.74
CA SER A 31 12.96 27.13 3.57
C SER A 31 14.46 27.22 3.83
N GLU A 32 14.88 27.52 5.06
CA GLU A 32 16.30 27.60 5.45
C GLU A 32 16.89 26.20 5.59
N ALA A 33 16.17 25.28 6.23
CA ALA A 33 16.52 23.86 6.28
C ALA A 33 16.68 23.27 4.86
N PHE A 34 15.76 23.60 3.93
CA PHE A 34 15.89 23.17 2.53
C PHE A 34 17.10 23.78 1.83
N ALA A 35 17.53 24.98 2.24
CA ALA A 35 18.69 25.66 1.68
C ALA A 35 20.01 25.02 2.10
N ASP A 36 20.06 24.41 3.29
CA ASP A 36 21.25 23.78 3.86
C ASP A 36 21.57 22.41 3.23
N HIS A 37 20.63 21.82 2.47
CA HIS A 37 20.91 20.57 1.76
C HIS A 37 21.97 20.73 0.64
N PRO A 38 22.94 19.80 0.53
CA PRO A 38 24.05 19.88 -0.42
C PRO A 38 23.64 19.98 -1.90
N CYS A 39 22.52 19.36 -2.29
CA CYS A 39 22.04 19.29 -3.68
C CYS A 39 21.65 20.65 -4.28
N ARG A 40 21.45 21.68 -3.44
CA ARG A 40 20.97 23.03 -3.83
C ARG A 40 19.71 23.03 -4.70
N LEU A 41 18.82 22.04 -4.53
CA LEU A 41 17.56 21.96 -5.28
C LEU A 41 16.70 23.21 -5.09
N HIS A 42 16.75 23.83 -3.91
CA HIS A 42 16.10 25.12 -3.61
C HIS A 42 16.48 26.26 -4.57
N ALA A 43 17.65 26.22 -5.20
CA ALA A 43 18.10 27.26 -6.13
C ALA A 43 17.44 27.14 -7.52
N LEU A 44 16.82 25.99 -7.80
CA LEU A 44 16.12 25.71 -9.06
C LEU A 44 14.62 26.05 -9.00
N THR A 45 14.10 26.39 -7.82
CA THR A 45 12.67 26.66 -7.65
C THR A 45 12.25 27.96 -8.37
N PRO A 46 11.07 27.97 -9.00
CA PRO A 46 10.59 29.10 -9.78
C PRO A 46 10.19 30.30 -8.90
N ALA A 47 10.65 31.50 -9.28
CA ALA A 47 10.29 32.74 -8.59
C ALA A 47 8.93 33.34 -9.02
N ASP A 48 8.27 32.79 -10.05
CA ASP A 48 6.99 33.29 -10.56
C ASP A 48 5.75 32.79 -9.78
N LEU A 49 5.96 31.86 -8.84
CA LEU A 49 4.88 31.22 -8.06
C LEU A 49 4.59 31.90 -6.71
N GLY A 50 5.13 33.11 -6.48
CA GLY A 50 4.87 33.89 -5.27
C GLY A 50 6.11 34.02 -4.39
N ASP A 51 5.92 34.00 -3.06
CA ASP A 51 7.03 34.04 -2.11
C ASP A 51 7.92 32.81 -2.27
N ILE A 52 9.20 33.01 -2.60
CA ILE A 52 10.16 31.94 -2.85
C ILE A 52 10.39 31.08 -1.60
N ARG A 53 10.28 31.64 -0.39
CA ARG A 53 10.42 30.87 0.85
C ARG A 53 9.28 29.87 0.99
N LEU A 54 8.04 30.29 0.68
CA LEU A 54 6.88 29.42 0.70
C LEU A 54 6.97 28.33 -0.37
N VAL A 55 7.44 28.67 -1.57
CA VAL A 55 7.67 27.68 -2.64
C VAL A 55 8.73 26.65 -2.21
N ASN A 56 9.83 27.10 -1.62
CA ASN A 56 10.91 26.24 -1.13
C ASN A 56 10.44 25.30 0.00
N ALA A 57 9.78 25.85 1.03
CA ALA A 57 9.21 25.06 2.11
C ALA A 57 8.22 24.02 1.59
N LEU A 58 7.36 24.40 0.64
CA LEU A 58 6.39 23.49 0.03
C LEU A 58 7.07 22.38 -0.79
N VAL A 59 8.09 22.69 -1.58
CA VAL A 59 8.88 21.68 -2.30
C VAL A 59 9.48 20.67 -1.32
N PHE A 60 10.07 21.16 -0.23
CA PHE A 60 10.73 20.31 0.75
C PHE A 60 9.74 19.40 1.50
N SER A 61 8.67 19.96 2.05
CA SER A 61 7.61 19.20 2.73
C SER A 61 6.94 18.21 1.79
N ARG A 62 6.84 18.53 0.50
CA ARG A 62 6.26 17.60 -0.48
C ARG A 62 7.19 16.44 -0.81
N ILE A 63 8.50 16.65 -0.93
CA ILE A 63 9.46 15.55 -1.09
C ILE A 63 9.39 14.63 0.15
N ALA A 64 9.29 15.21 1.35
CA ALA A 64 9.11 14.45 2.59
C ALA A 64 7.78 13.68 2.61
N ALA A 65 6.70 14.29 2.14
CA ALA A 65 5.39 13.64 2.05
C ALA A 65 5.36 12.54 0.99
N ASP A 66 6.08 12.68 -0.13
CA ASP A 66 6.25 11.62 -1.12
C ASP A 66 7.01 10.42 -0.53
N GLU A 67 8.04 10.67 0.29
CA GLU A 67 8.73 9.61 1.02
C GLU A 67 7.81 8.93 2.04
N ALA A 68 7.01 9.71 2.78
CA ALA A 68 5.99 9.19 3.70
C ALA A 68 4.91 8.35 2.98
N ARG A 69 4.64 8.63 1.70
CA ARG A 69 3.75 7.85 0.83
C ARG A 69 4.43 6.65 0.18
N VAL A 70 5.72 6.46 0.42
CA VAL A 70 6.53 5.43 -0.25
C VAL A 70 6.46 5.58 -1.78
N GLN A 71 6.43 6.82 -2.27
CA GLN A 71 6.41 7.08 -3.71
C GLN A 71 7.79 6.84 -4.33
N PRO A 72 7.86 6.25 -5.53
CA PRO A 72 9.11 6.13 -6.29
C PRO A 72 9.80 7.48 -6.48
N VAL A 73 11.13 7.48 -6.58
CA VAL A 73 11.89 8.71 -6.83
C VAL A 73 11.49 9.31 -8.19
N ALA A 74 11.21 8.46 -9.18
CA ALA A 74 10.74 8.87 -10.50
C ALA A 74 9.45 9.74 -10.45
N ASP A 75 8.50 9.44 -9.57
CA ASP A 75 7.25 10.20 -9.45
C ASP A 75 7.50 11.58 -8.85
N THR A 76 8.39 11.68 -7.85
CA THR A 76 8.82 12.96 -7.29
C THR A 76 9.55 13.80 -8.35
N VAL A 77 10.43 13.17 -9.14
CA VAL A 77 11.13 13.85 -10.25
C VAL A 77 10.13 14.36 -11.29
N ALA A 78 9.12 13.58 -11.65
CA ALA A 78 8.15 13.96 -12.66
C ALA A 78 7.42 15.28 -12.33
N TRP A 79 6.97 15.47 -11.08
CA TRP A 79 6.34 16.74 -10.71
C TRP A 79 7.36 17.87 -10.50
N LEU A 80 8.59 17.58 -10.10
CA LEU A 80 9.67 18.58 -10.06
C LEU A 80 10.02 19.09 -11.46
N GLU A 81 10.00 18.23 -12.49
CA GLU A 81 10.19 18.63 -13.89
C GLU A 81 9.06 19.52 -14.42
N LEU A 82 7.82 19.28 -13.95
CA LEU A 82 6.69 20.17 -14.23
C LEU A 82 6.84 21.53 -13.56
N LEU A 83 7.40 21.56 -12.34
CA LEU A 83 7.58 22.77 -11.55
C LEU A 83 8.78 23.62 -12.04
N ILE A 84 9.93 22.99 -12.21
CA ILE A 84 11.22 23.63 -12.50
C ILE A 84 11.35 23.92 -13.99
N PRO A 85 11.58 25.18 -14.40
CA PRO A 85 11.81 25.52 -15.80
C PRO A 85 13.01 24.75 -16.38
N ASN A 86 12.78 23.97 -17.45
CA ASN A 86 13.77 23.06 -18.03
C ASN A 86 14.33 22.02 -17.02
N GLY A 87 13.50 21.52 -16.11
CA GLY A 87 13.87 20.53 -15.09
C GLY A 87 14.63 19.32 -15.63
N HIS A 88 14.22 18.81 -16.81
CA HIS A 88 14.85 17.70 -17.54
C HIS A 88 16.36 17.87 -17.84
N ARG A 89 16.93 19.06 -17.65
CA ARG A 89 18.37 19.34 -17.85
C ARG A 89 19.21 19.12 -16.59
N TYR A 90 18.57 18.95 -15.44
CA TYR A 90 19.23 18.76 -14.15
C TYR A 90 19.13 17.30 -13.72
N ASP A 91 20.10 16.84 -12.93
CA ASP A 91 20.04 15.52 -12.29
C ASP A 91 19.14 15.57 -11.05
N LEU A 92 17.83 15.69 -11.31
CA LEU A 92 16.82 15.76 -10.25
C LEU A 92 16.71 14.45 -9.48
N SER A 93 16.99 13.30 -10.10
CA SER A 93 16.98 12.00 -9.43
C SER A 93 18.01 11.94 -8.30
N THR A 94 19.25 12.36 -8.56
CA THR A 94 20.28 12.41 -7.51
C THR A 94 19.93 13.44 -6.44
N ALA A 95 19.43 14.63 -6.82
CA ALA A 95 19.02 15.65 -5.87
C ALA A 95 17.89 15.17 -4.93
N VAL A 96 16.87 14.49 -5.47
CA VAL A 96 15.77 13.94 -4.65
C VAL A 96 16.27 12.86 -3.70
N ARG A 97 17.17 11.97 -4.14
CA ARG A 97 17.77 10.95 -3.25
C ARG A 97 18.56 11.59 -2.12
N GLU A 98 19.36 12.60 -2.42
CA GLU A 98 20.13 13.34 -1.41
C GLU A 98 19.20 14.03 -0.40
N VAL A 99 18.12 14.67 -0.87
CA VAL A 99 17.11 15.27 0.03
C VAL A 99 16.48 14.21 0.91
N ARG A 100 15.97 13.11 0.33
CA ARG A 100 15.32 12.03 1.08
C ARG A 100 16.26 11.39 2.11
N SER A 101 17.53 11.17 1.75
CA SER A 101 18.54 10.67 2.69
C SER A 101 18.87 11.63 3.82
N GLY A 102 18.67 12.93 3.62
CA GLY A 102 18.88 13.94 4.64
C GLY A 102 17.62 14.27 5.45
N LEU A 103 16.46 13.66 5.16
CA LEU A 103 15.24 13.88 5.96
C LEU A 103 15.34 13.31 7.37
N THR A 104 16.22 12.34 7.58
CA THR A 104 16.53 11.74 8.89
C THR A 104 17.36 12.67 9.76
N LEU A 105 18.27 13.39 9.13
CA LEU A 105 19.11 14.42 9.72
C LEU A 105 18.38 15.77 9.85
N ALA A 106 17.14 15.86 9.36
CA ALA A 106 16.38 17.07 9.51
C ALA A 106 15.87 17.15 10.95
N ASP A 107 16.48 18.04 11.75
CA ASP A 107 16.06 18.36 13.13
C ASP A 107 14.62 18.87 13.24
N ASP A 108 13.89 19.01 12.12
CA ASP A 108 12.54 19.54 12.10
C ASP A 108 11.47 18.43 12.09
N PRO A 109 10.70 18.28 13.18
CA PRO A 109 9.64 17.26 13.29
C PRO A 109 8.55 17.38 12.21
N ALA A 110 8.44 18.53 11.55
CA ALA A 110 7.48 18.71 10.45
C ALA A 110 7.76 17.79 9.25
N LEU A 111 9.01 17.35 9.08
CA LEU A 111 9.47 16.58 7.94
C LEU A 111 9.51 15.08 8.19
N TRP A 112 9.34 14.65 9.44
CA TRP A 112 9.16 13.23 9.75
C TRP A 112 7.95 12.69 9.00
N SER A 113 8.08 11.46 8.52
CA SER A 113 7.11 10.77 7.65
C SER A 113 5.66 10.91 8.14
N TRP A 114 5.43 10.72 9.44
CA TRP A 114 4.10 10.79 10.02
C TRP A 114 3.53 12.21 10.15
N ASN A 115 4.34 13.25 9.94
CA ASN A 115 3.92 14.66 9.96
C ASN A 115 3.90 15.29 8.55
N ALA A 116 4.77 14.84 7.65
CA ALA A 116 5.06 15.49 6.37
C ALA A 116 3.81 15.73 5.51
N GLU A 117 2.91 14.75 5.38
CA GLU A 117 1.68 14.91 4.59
C GLU A 117 0.77 16.03 5.11
N ALA A 118 0.68 16.17 6.44
CA ALA A 118 -0.17 17.19 7.05
C ALA A 118 0.41 18.59 6.84
N TRP A 119 1.73 18.71 6.78
CA TRP A 119 2.44 19.93 6.43
C TRP A 119 2.32 20.27 4.96
N GLU A 120 2.47 19.30 4.06
CA GLU A 120 2.20 19.49 2.61
C GLU A 120 0.78 20.04 2.40
N GLU A 121 -0.23 19.40 3.00
CA GLU A 121 -1.64 19.83 2.92
C GLU A 121 -1.82 21.29 3.35
N SER A 122 -1.21 21.66 4.46
CA SER A 122 -1.34 22.99 5.05
C SER A 122 -0.59 24.04 4.24
N LEU A 123 0.62 23.75 3.77
CA LEU A 123 1.42 24.65 2.93
C LEU A 123 0.79 24.83 1.54
N LEU A 124 0.17 23.81 0.95
CA LEU A 124 -0.62 23.95 -0.27
C LEU A 124 -1.80 24.91 -0.07
N GLY A 125 -2.49 24.81 1.08
CA GLY A 125 -3.57 25.72 1.46
C GLY A 125 -3.09 27.17 1.60
N VAL A 126 -1.97 27.38 2.30
CA VAL A 126 -1.35 28.69 2.49
C VAL A 126 -0.88 29.26 1.14
N TRP A 127 -0.20 28.46 0.32
CA TRP A 127 0.23 28.86 -1.02
C TRP A 127 -0.94 29.27 -1.89
N ARG A 128 -2.01 28.47 -1.93
CA ARG A 128 -3.22 28.80 -2.69
C ARG A 128 -3.82 30.12 -2.20
N GLN A 129 -3.94 30.30 -0.88
CA GLN A 129 -4.49 31.52 -0.29
C GLN A 129 -3.66 32.76 -0.68
N GLU A 130 -2.34 32.73 -0.50
CA GLU A 130 -1.45 33.83 -0.92
C GLU A 130 -1.53 34.06 -2.43
N ARG A 131 -1.60 32.98 -3.22
CA ARG A 131 -1.66 33.05 -4.68
C ARG A 131 -2.94 33.75 -5.14
N THR A 132 -4.09 33.44 -4.55
CA THR A 132 -5.37 34.11 -4.85
C THR A 132 -5.42 35.61 -4.51
N ARG A 133 -4.46 36.14 -3.73
CA ARG A 133 -4.31 37.59 -3.52
C ARG A 133 -3.62 38.29 -4.69
N THR A 134 -2.90 37.53 -5.52
CA THR A 134 -2.09 38.04 -6.63
C THR A 134 -2.69 37.72 -8.00
N VAL A 135 -3.40 36.60 -8.13
CA VAL A 135 -4.04 36.12 -9.35
C VAL A 135 -5.47 35.68 -9.09
N GLU A 136 -6.28 35.50 -10.14
CA GLU A 136 -7.64 34.99 -9.99
C GLU A 136 -7.67 33.57 -9.39
N SER A 137 -8.71 33.25 -8.61
CA SER A 137 -8.83 31.94 -7.93
C SER A 137 -8.69 30.76 -8.88
N TRP A 138 -9.33 30.80 -10.05
CA TRP A 138 -9.26 29.70 -11.03
C TRP A 138 -7.85 29.49 -11.56
N ARG A 139 -7.03 30.55 -11.64
CA ARG A 139 -5.65 30.47 -12.11
C ARG A 139 -4.75 29.87 -11.03
N ALA A 140 -4.97 30.21 -9.76
CA ALA A 140 -4.29 29.53 -8.66
C ALA A 140 -4.63 28.03 -8.63
N ASP A 141 -5.90 27.67 -8.88
CA ASP A 141 -6.36 26.28 -8.99
C ASP A 141 -5.74 25.55 -10.19
N ASP A 142 -5.65 26.21 -11.35
CA ASP A 142 -4.98 25.67 -12.54
C ASP A 142 -3.48 25.47 -12.31
N GLU A 143 -2.80 26.40 -11.62
CA GLU A 143 -1.38 26.29 -11.28
C GLU A 143 -1.12 25.13 -10.28
N LEU A 144 -2.04 24.81 -9.38
CA LEU A 144 -1.95 23.59 -8.54
C LEU A 144 -1.89 22.31 -9.38
N VAL A 145 -2.68 22.24 -10.47
CA VAL A 145 -2.70 21.06 -11.34
C VAL A 145 -1.50 21.08 -12.29
N SER A 146 -1.28 22.18 -13.01
CA SER A 146 -0.33 22.28 -14.12
C SER A 146 1.12 22.46 -13.69
N ARG A 147 1.37 23.09 -12.53
CA ARG A 147 2.74 23.34 -12.01
C ARG A 147 3.08 22.39 -10.88
N TRP A 148 2.13 22.14 -9.99
CA TRP A 148 2.36 21.29 -8.81
C TRP A 148 1.84 19.85 -8.97
N GLY A 149 1.16 19.49 -10.06
CA GLY A 149 0.66 18.12 -10.26
C GLY A 149 -0.41 17.67 -9.24
N VAL A 150 -1.05 18.60 -8.52
CA VAL A 150 -2.07 18.30 -7.49
C VAL A 150 -3.45 18.22 -8.15
N ARG A 151 -4.04 17.02 -8.23
CA ARG A 151 -5.31 16.78 -8.94
C ARG A 151 -6.57 17.11 -8.13
N THR A 152 -6.48 17.14 -6.80
CA THR A 152 -7.57 17.50 -5.89
C THR A 152 -7.17 18.74 -5.09
N PRO A 153 -7.80 19.90 -5.32
CA PRO A 153 -7.53 21.06 -4.47
C PRO A 153 -7.89 20.71 -3.03
N THR A 154 -6.98 21.00 -2.12
CA THR A 154 -7.20 20.90 -0.68
C THR A 154 -8.50 21.61 -0.32
N SER A 155 -9.34 20.96 0.49
CA SER A 155 -10.59 21.54 1.00
C SER A 155 -10.38 23.00 1.41
N ALA A 156 -10.99 23.92 0.65
CA ALA A 156 -10.82 25.37 0.81
C ALA A 156 -11.41 25.93 2.13
N ASP A 157 -12.08 25.09 2.93
CA ASP A 157 -12.85 25.51 4.11
C ASP A 157 -12.00 25.81 5.36
N ALA A 158 -10.71 25.44 5.39
CA ALA A 158 -9.84 25.63 6.58
C ALA A 158 -9.06 26.96 6.60
N SER A 159 -9.47 27.96 5.82
CA SER A 159 -8.72 29.22 5.69
C SER A 159 -8.84 30.11 6.94
N HIS A 160 -9.92 29.97 7.71
CA HIS A 160 -10.30 30.86 8.80
C HIS A 160 -10.96 30.10 9.98
N PRO A 161 -10.19 29.25 10.71
CA PRO A 161 -10.72 28.49 11.85
C PRO A 161 -11.33 29.39 12.93
N GLU A 162 -10.85 30.63 13.09
CA GLU A 162 -11.38 31.64 14.02
C GLU A 162 -12.84 32.04 13.76
N LEU A 163 -13.36 31.77 12.56
CA LEU A 163 -14.75 32.07 12.18
C LEU A 163 -15.68 30.87 12.38
N ALA A 164 -15.15 29.68 12.67
CA ALA A 164 -15.95 28.47 12.82
C ALA A 164 -17.07 28.54 13.89
N PRO A 165 -16.88 29.23 15.04
CA PRO A 165 -17.92 29.39 16.06
C PRO A 165 -19.18 30.11 15.56
N GLN A 166 -19.08 30.89 14.48
CA GLN A 166 -20.22 31.67 13.95
C GLN A 166 -21.37 30.78 13.50
N LYS A 167 -21.09 29.52 13.12
CA LYS A 167 -22.13 28.53 12.80
C LYS A 167 -23.02 28.20 14.00
N HIS A 168 -22.52 28.40 15.22
CA HIS A 168 -23.22 28.23 16.48
C HIS A 168 -23.71 29.57 17.08
N GLY A 169 -23.56 30.68 16.34
CA GLY A 169 -23.97 32.01 16.82
C GLY A 169 -22.95 32.70 17.73
N HIS A 170 -21.75 32.13 17.88
CA HIS A 170 -20.69 32.67 18.72
C HIS A 170 -19.54 33.29 17.91
N SER A 171 -18.76 34.15 18.57
CA SER A 171 -17.43 34.57 18.10
C SER A 171 -16.37 33.83 18.92
N LEU A 172 -15.16 33.68 18.38
CA LEU A 172 -14.04 33.18 19.18
C LEU A 172 -13.69 34.22 20.26
N THR A 173 -13.87 33.84 21.51
CA THR A 173 -13.62 34.62 22.73
C THR A 173 -12.87 33.75 23.74
N GLY A 174 -12.17 34.37 24.69
CA GLY A 174 -11.60 33.63 25.82
C GLY A 174 -12.68 33.20 26.81
N LEU A 175 -12.37 32.22 27.67
CA LEU A 175 -13.30 31.67 28.66
C LEU A 175 -13.80 32.75 29.63
N ASN A 176 -12.92 33.65 30.08
CA ASN A 176 -13.29 34.75 30.97
C ASN A 176 -14.24 35.75 30.28
N GLU A 177 -14.02 36.06 29.01
CA GLU A 177 -14.88 36.95 28.22
C GLU A 177 -16.26 36.30 28.00
N TYR A 178 -16.28 35.00 27.70
CA TYR A 178 -17.51 34.22 27.54
C TYR A 178 -18.33 34.21 28.84
N LEU A 179 -17.72 33.88 29.97
CA LEU A 179 -18.39 33.83 31.27
C LEU A 179 -18.85 35.20 31.78
N ALA A 180 -18.18 36.28 31.37
CA ALA A 180 -18.62 37.64 31.68
C ALA A 180 -19.92 38.04 30.95
N SER A 181 -20.31 37.31 29.90
CA SER A 181 -21.58 37.51 29.19
C SER A 181 -22.77 36.78 29.83
N GLU A 182 -22.49 35.85 30.75
CA GLU A 182 -23.47 35.06 31.50
C GLU A 182 -23.94 35.80 32.77
N GLU A 183 -24.86 35.19 33.54
CA GLU A 183 -25.34 35.80 34.78
C GLU A 183 -24.18 36.13 35.76
N GLU A 184 -24.18 37.35 36.31
CA GLU A 184 -23.14 37.91 37.19
C GLU A 184 -22.57 36.95 38.26
N PRO A 185 -23.37 36.16 39.02
CA PRO A 185 -22.82 35.25 40.02
C PRO A 185 -21.95 34.13 39.44
N LEU A 186 -22.20 33.68 38.20
CA LEU A 186 -21.42 32.60 37.56
C LEU A 186 -20.04 33.11 37.15
N GLY A 187 -19.99 34.27 36.47
CA GLY A 187 -18.75 34.88 36.02
C GLY A 187 -17.82 35.25 37.18
N LEU A 188 -18.37 35.83 38.26
CA LEU A 188 -17.59 36.16 39.46
C LEU A 188 -17.03 34.93 40.17
N LEU A 189 -17.81 33.84 40.27
CA LEU A 189 -17.32 32.60 40.87
C LEU A 189 -16.20 32.00 40.02
N ALA A 190 -16.40 31.87 38.71
CA ALA A 190 -15.40 31.30 37.82
C ALA A 190 -14.09 32.10 37.85
N GLN A 191 -14.17 33.44 37.83
CA GLN A 191 -13.00 34.29 37.98
C GLN A 191 -12.32 34.08 39.33
N ALA A 192 -13.08 33.98 40.42
CA ALA A 192 -12.54 33.74 41.74
C ALA A 192 -11.84 32.37 41.85
N VAL A 193 -12.33 31.35 41.14
CA VAL A 193 -11.70 30.02 41.07
C VAL A 193 -10.43 30.04 40.24
N LEU A 194 -10.48 30.59 39.03
CA LEU A 194 -9.31 30.70 38.15
C LEU A 194 -8.21 31.61 38.72
N SER A 195 -8.54 32.50 39.66
CA SER A 195 -7.56 33.35 40.35
C SER A 195 -6.95 32.71 41.61
N GLN A 196 -7.32 31.47 41.96
CA GLN A 196 -6.76 30.81 43.13
C GLN A 196 -5.32 30.37 42.82
N PRO A 197 -4.34 30.63 43.72
CA PRO A 197 -2.93 30.37 43.42
C PRO A 197 -2.65 28.94 42.93
N HIS A 198 -3.21 27.92 43.60
CA HIS A 198 -3.00 26.53 43.20
C HIS A 198 -3.64 26.17 41.84
N VAL A 199 -4.70 26.86 41.42
CA VAL A 199 -5.32 26.66 40.09
C VAL A 199 -4.44 27.34 39.04
N VAL A 200 -3.98 28.56 39.31
CA VAL A 200 -3.03 29.28 38.44
C VAL A 200 -1.75 28.45 38.26
N ASP A 201 -1.13 28.02 39.34
CA ASP A 201 0.09 27.19 39.32
C ASP A 201 -0.15 25.91 38.50
N SER A 202 -1.28 25.22 38.70
CA SER A 202 -1.63 24.01 37.94
C SER A 202 -1.86 24.26 36.45
N VAL A 203 -2.43 25.41 36.08
CA VAL A 203 -2.64 25.82 34.69
C VAL A 203 -1.30 26.15 34.04
N GLU A 204 -0.46 26.94 34.71
CA GLU A 204 0.89 27.30 34.25
C GLU A 204 1.78 26.07 34.06
N ASP A 205 1.79 25.14 35.02
CA ASP A 205 2.53 23.87 34.91
C ASP A 205 2.04 23.04 33.72
N SER A 206 0.73 22.97 33.50
CA SER A 206 0.15 22.23 32.37
C SER A 206 0.52 22.86 31.02
N LEU A 207 0.54 24.20 30.94
CA LEU A 207 0.90 24.94 29.74
C LEU A 207 2.40 24.82 29.42
N ALA A 208 3.26 24.87 30.44
CA ALA A 208 4.70 24.70 30.29
C ALA A 208 5.04 23.35 29.66
N LEU A 209 4.33 22.28 30.05
CA LEU A 209 4.48 20.95 29.45
C LEU A 209 4.02 20.87 27.99
N SER A 210 3.15 21.78 27.54
CA SER A 210 2.64 21.80 26.17
C SER A 210 3.48 22.64 25.22
N GLU A 211 4.25 23.61 25.72
CA GLU A 211 4.85 24.70 24.93
C GLU A 211 5.75 24.20 23.78
N GLU A 212 6.65 23.26 24.09
CA GLU A 212 7.57 22.68 23.11
C GLU A 212 6.83 21.89 22.02
N SER A 213 5.90 21.01 22.44
CA SER A 213 5.08 20.20 21.52
C SER A 213 4.17 21.05 20.61
N LEU A 214 3.82 22.26 21.05
CA LEU A 214 3.06 23.22 20.25
C LEU A 214 3.93 24.03 19.28
N GLN A 215 5.26 23.85 19.28
CA GLN A 215 6.20 24.55 18.39
C GLN A 215 6.01 26.07 18.39
N ASN A 216 5.86 26.66 19.59
CA ASN A 216 5.64 28.10 19.78
C ASN A 216 4.41 28.66 19.02
N ALA A 217 3.42 27.81 18.70
CA ALA A 217 2.18 28.22 18.05
C ALA A 217 1.27 28.95 19.04
N GLY A 218 1.41 30.28 19.14
CA GLY A 218 0.66 31.08 20.11
C GLY A 218 -0.87 30.96 20.00
N HIS A 219 -1.41 30.72 18.80
CA HIS A 219 -2.84 30.49 18.61
C HIS A 219 -3.30 29.13 19.14
N LEU A 220 -2.44 28.10 19.08
CA LEU A 220 -2.72 26.79 19.67
C LEU A 220 -2.53 26.82 21.18
N ALA A 221 -1.51 27.53 21.67
CA ALA A 221 -1.30 27.76 23.10
C ALA A 221 -2.51 28.46 23.74
N PHE A 222 -3.08 29.46 23.05
CA PHE A 222 -4.33 30.08 23.47
C PHE A 222 -5.46 29.04 23.61
N LEU A 223 -5.68 28.17 22.63
CA LEU A 223 -6.73 27.13 22.71
C LEU A 223 -6.46 26.11 23.82
N ALA A 224 -5.19 25.75 24.04
CA ALA A 224 -4.78 24.83 25.09
C ALA A 224 -5.08 25.45 26.47
N GLU A 225 -4.74 26.72 26.67
CA GLU A 225 -5.09 27.49 27.86
C GLU A 225 -6.60 27.50 28.10
N GLN A 226 -7.41 27.71 27.05
CA GLN A 226 -8.87 27.69 27.18
C GLN A 226 -9.38 26.32 27.65
N GLN A 227 -8.85 25.21 27.11
CA GLN A 227 -9.23 23.87 27.53
C GLN A 227 -8.75 23.55 28.95
N ILE A 228 -7.53 23.92 29.31
CA ILE A 228 -6.95 23.67 30.63
C ILE A 228 -7.74 24.46 31.69
N CYS A 229 -8.02 25.75 31.45
CA CYS A 229 -8.84 26.56 32.36
C CYS A 229 -10.27 26.00 32.51
N ALA A 230 -10.90 25.60 31.41
CA ALA A 230 -12.24 25.01 31.44
C ALA A 230 -12.27 23.69 32.23
N ARG A 231 -11.29 22.81 32.01
CA ARG A 231 -11.15 21.56 32.77
C ARG A 231 -10.91 21.81 34.25
N ALA A 232 -10.03 22.74 34.61
CA ALA A 232 -9.77 23.11 36.00
C ALA A 232 -11.05 23.61 36.71
N LEU A 233 -11.89 24.39 36.02
CA LEU A 233 -13.19 24.81 36.55
C LEU A 233 -14.15 23.64 36.77
N ILE A 234 -14.24 22.71 35.81
CA ILE A 234 -15.11 21.52 35.92
C ILE A 234 -14.66 20.62 37.07
N GLU A 235 -13.36 20.31 37.14
CA GLU A 235 -12.76 19.50 38.21
C GLU A 235 -12.97 20.15 39.59
N TRP A 236 -12.85 21.48 39.67
CA TRP A 236 -13.14 22.23 40.89
C TRP A 236 -14.62 22.10 41.29
N CYS A 237 -15.56 22.23 40.34
CA CYS A 237 -17.00 22.05 40.58
C CYS A 237 -17.31 20.65 41.12
N ASP A 238 -16.73 19.62 40.50
CA ASP A 238 -16.90 18.22 40.89
C ASP A 238 -16.36 17.96 42.31
N SER A 239 -15.21 18.54 42.66
CA SER A 239 -14.63 18.43 44.00
C SER A 239 -15.53 19.03 45.09
N CYS A 240 -16.23 20.13 44.77
CA CYS A 240 -17.13 20.84 45.68
C CYS A 240 -18.52 20.17 45.81
N GLY A 241 -18.96 19.42 44.79
CA GLY A 241 -20.28 18.79 44.74
C GLY A 241 -20.51 17.72 45.81
N SER A 242 -19.46 17.10 46.36
CA SER A 242 -19.58 15.98 47.31
C SER A 242 -19.97 16.37 48.76
N ALA A 243 -19.98 17.67 49.10
CA ALA A 243 -20.11 18.14 50.49
C ALA A 243 -21.04 19.36 50.68
N THR A 244 -21.88 19.71 49.70
CA THR A 244 -22.62 20.99 49.70
C THR A 244 -24.15 20.83 49.73
N SER A 245 -24.88 21.96 49.81
CA SER A 245 -26.34 21.96 49.83
C SER A 245 -26.92 21.71 48.44
N ALA A 246 -28.14 21.17 48.32
CA ALA A 246 -28.79 20.94 47.02
C ALA A 246 -28.89 22.20 46.12
N ALA A 247 -29.00 23.40 46.73
CA ALA A 247 -29.00 24.66 45.97
C ALA A 247 -27.60 25.01 45.43
N THR A 248 -26.54 24.65 46.16
CA THR A 248 -25.14 24.81 45.74
C THR A 248 -24.79 23.81 44.65
N GLU A 249 -25.20 22.54 44.80
CA GLU A 249 -25.04 21.51 43.77
C GLU A 249 -25.68 21.93 42.45
N ALA A 250 -26.93 22.43 42.47
CA ALA A 250 -27.61 22.91 41.27
C ALA A 250 -26.89 24.11 40.61
N PHE A 251 -26.27 24.99 41.41
CA PHE A 251 -25.51 26.14 40.90
C PHE A 251 -24.18 25.70 40.27
N LEU A 252 -23.46 24.76 40.90
CA LEU A 252 -22.23 24.19 40.35
C LEU A 252 -22.51 23.42 39.05
N GLU A 253 -23.61 22.65 39.00
CA GLU A 253 -24.04 21.97 37.78
C GLU A 253 -24.37 22.95 36.65
N GLN A 254 -24.97 24.11 36.98
CA GLN A 254 -25.19 25.19 36.00
C GLN A 254 -23.88 25.75 35.47
N LEU A 255 -22.89 25.99 36.34
CA LEU A 255 -21.57 26.46 35.91
C LEU A 255 -20.86 25.44 35.01
N SER A 256 -20.82 24.15 35.38
CA SER A 256 -20.24 23.10 34.54
C SER A 256 -20.91 23.05 33.16
N LYS A 257 -22.24 23.13 33.08
CA LYS A 257 -22.96 23.15 31.80
C LYS A 257 -22.59 24.35 30.92
N VAL A 258 -22.41 25.53 31.52
CA VAL A 258 -22.00 26.74 30.78
C VAL A 258 -20.57 26.59 30.24
N VAL A 259 -19.65 26.02 31.04
CA VAL A 259 -18.27 25.76 30.63
C VAL A 259 -18.20 24.67 29.53
N GLU A 260 -19.00 23.61 29.65
CA GLU A 260 -19.14 22.58 28.61
C GLU A 260 -19.72 23.16 27.31
N ALA A 261 -20.72 24.04 27.40
CA ALA A 261 -21.26 24.76 26.24
C ALA A 261 -20.20 25.63 25.57
N TYR A 262 -19.36 26.33 26.33
CA TYR A 262 -18.23 27.08 25.79
C TYR A 262 -17.25 26.16 25.00
N LEU A 263 -16.89 25.00 25.57
CA LEU A 263 -16.02 24.04 24.89
C LEU A 263 -16.68 23.48 23.63
N SER A 264 -17.98 23.17 23.67
CA SER A 264 -18.74 22.63 22.54
C SER A 264 -18.95 23.64 21.41
N ASP A 265 -19.30 24.88 21.74
CA ASP A 265 -19.88 25.84 20.80
C ASP A 265 -18.87 26.90 20.35
N VAL A 266 -17.78 27.09 21.11
CA VAL A 266 -16.70 28.04 20.81
C VAL A 266 -15.39 27.34 20.49
N VAL A 267 -14.84 26.51 21.38
CA VAL A 267 -13.51 25.93 21.19
C VAL A 267 -13.52 24.75 20.20
N GLY A 268 -14.47 23.83 20.35
CA GLY A 268 -14.62 22.64 19.52
C GLY A 268 -14.72 22.93 18.01
N PRO A 269 -15.53 23.92 17.57
CA PRO A 269 -15.63 24.27 16.14
C PRO A 269 -14.31 24.81 15.58
N VAL A 270 -13.54 25.56 16.37
CA VAL A 270 -12.21 26.05 15.95
C VAL A 270 -11.27 24.85 15.77
N LEU A 271 -11.18 23.96 16.76
CA LEU A 271 -10.35 22.75 16.69
C LEU A 271 -10.71 21.85 15.50
N ALA A 272 -12.00 21.68 15.21
CA ALA A 272 -12.48 20.91 14.06
C ALA A 272 -12.08 21.55 12.72
N ALA A 273 -12.03 22.89 12.67
CA ALA A 273 -11.66 23.66 11.49
C ALA A 273 -10.15 23.81 11.28
N LEU A 274 -9.32 23.45 12.26
CA LEU A 274 -7.86 23.48 12.12
C LEU A 274 -7.38 22.49 11.04
N PRO A 275 -6.36 22.85 10.24
CA PRO A 275 -5.66 21.92 9.36
C PRO A 275 -5.07 20.72 10.11
N LYS A 276 -4.80 19.63 9.40
CA LYS A 276 -4.28 18.40 10.01
C LYS A 276 -2.99 18.61 10.81
N CYS A 277 -2.05 19.44 10.34
CA CYS A 277 -0.79 19.64 11.07
C CYS A 277 -1.04 20.36 12.40
N GLU A 278 -1.87 21.40 12.40
CA GLU A 278 -2.24 22.15 13.60
C GLU A 278 -3.00 21.29 14.60
N ARG A 279 -3.90 20.41 14.14
CA ARG A 279 -4.57 19.43 15.02
C ARG A 279 -3.59 18.44 15.64
N ARG A 280 -2.62 17.94 14.86
CA ARG A 280 -1.60 17.01 15.36
C ARG A 280 -0.70 17.68 16.40
N LEU A 281 -0.26 18.91 16.16
CA LEU A 281 0.48 19.70 17.14
C LEU A 281 -0.34 19.95 18.41
N PHE A 282 -1.62 20.30 18.25
CA PHE A 282 -2.51 20.51 19.37
C PHE A 282 -2.69 19.23 20.22
N THR A 283 -2.92 18.08 19.58
CA THR A 283 -3.00 16.79 20.28
C THR A 283 -1.67 16.41 20.92
N ALA A 284 -0.54 16.70 20.27
CA ALA A 284 0.79 16.51 20.85
C ALA A 284 0.94 17.36 22.11
N GLY A 285 0.60 18.65 22.11
CA GLY A 285 0.72 19.48 23.32
C GLY A 285 -0.22 19.10 24.45
N THR A 286 -1.46 18.69 24.14
CA THR A 286 -2.53 18.54 25.15
C THR A 286 -2.70 17.13 25.70
N SER A 287 -2.16 16.10 25.03
CA SER A 287 -2.21 14.70 25.48
C SER A 287 -0.85 14.25 25.99
N ALA A 288 -0.75 13.93 27.29
CA ALA A 288 0.47 13.38 27.87
C ALA A 288 0.91 12.08 27.18
N GLU A 289 -0.05 11.23 26.79
CA GLU A 289 0.26 9.99 26.06
C GLU A 289 0.92 10.28 24.70
N GLN A 290 0.46 11.33 24.00
CA GLN A 290 1.03 11.74 22.72
C GLN A 290 2.39 12.41 22.88
N ARG A 291 2.60 13.21 23.94
CA ARG A 291 3.90 13.83 24.25
C ARG A 291 4.97 12.77 24.44
N ASP A 292 4.74 11.85 25.38
CA ASP A 292 5.67 10.76 25.63
C ASP A 292 5.94 9.95 24.35
N ARG A 293 4.89 9.65 23.55
CA ARG A 293 5.09 8.93 22.27
C ARG A 293 6.02 9.69 21.33
N ASN A 294 5.84 11.00 21.19
CA ASN A 294 6.70 11.82 20.34
C ASN A 294 8.12 11.91 20.90
N GLU A 295 8.29 12.00 22.22
CA GLU A 295 9.59 12.03 22.89
C GLU A 295 10.38 10.73 22.62
N TYR A 296 9.77 9.55 22.83
CA TYR A 296 10.39 8.27 22.46
C TYR A 296 10.74 8.17 20.99
N LEU A 297 9.84 8.59 20.09
CA LEU A 297 10.10 8.54 18.66
C LEU A 297 11.22 9.52 18.23
N THR A 298 11.37 10.64 18.91
CA THR A 298 12.45 11.61 18.64
C THR A 298 13.80 10.97 18.97
N GLU A 299 13.94 10.49 20.21
CA GLU A 299 15.16 9.83 20.68
C GLU A 299 15.48 8.57 19.86
N PHE A 300 14.45 7.80 19.48
CA PHE A 300 14.61 6.63 18.62
C PHE A 300 15.17 6.98 17.23
N LEU A 301 14.70 8.07 16.61
CA LEU A 301 15.20 8.47 15.30
C LEU A 301 16.68 8.88 15.34
N ASP A 302 17.17 9.38 16.47
CA ASP A 302 18.58 9.67 16.69
C ASP A 302 19.44 8.39 16.81
N CYS A 303 18.81 7.26 17.18
CA CYS A 303 19.45 5.94 17.24
C CYS A 303 19.48 5.21 15.89
N VAL A 304 18.57 5.55 14.95
CA VAL A 304 18.46 4.86 13.65
C VAL A 304 19.62 5.25 12.74
N ASP A 305 20.33 4.23 12.24
CA ASP A 305 21.40 4.42 11.25
C ASP A 305 20.91 5.20 10.02
N ILE A 306 21.68 6.22 9.64
CA ILE A 306 21.37 7.05 8.47
C ILE A 306 21.64 6.22 7.20
N PRO A 307 20.61 5.85 6.43
CA PRO A 307 20.82 5.05 5.23
C PRO A 307 21.60 5.87 4.21
N SER A 308 22.50 5.23 3.46
CA SER A 308 23.19 5.91 2.38
C SER A 308 22.19 6.42 1.33
N ALA A 309 22.50 7.50 0.60
CA ALA A 309 21.63 7.98 -0.50
C ALA A 309 21.34 6.91 -1.57
N ARG A 310 22.12 5.82 -1.61
CA ARG A 310 21.88 4.66 -2.48
C ARG A 310 20.72 3.78 -2.02
N ALA A 311 20.25 3.89 -0.78
CA ALA A 311 19.03 3.21 -0.30
C ALA A 311 17.74 3.70 -1.00
N TRP A 312 17.81 4.83 -1.71
CA TRP A 312 16.72 5.39 -2.53
C TRP A 312 16.93 5.15 -4.05
N THR A 313 17.61 4.06 -4.43
CA THR A 313 17.68 3.64 -5.83
C THR A 313 16.46 2.80 -6.21
N ASP A 314 15.65 3.30 -7.14
CA ASP A 314 14.55 2.55 -7.75
C ASP A 314 15.14 1.29 -8.43
N GLY A 315 14.88 0.11 -7.85
CA GLY A 315 15.21 -1.19 -8.44
C GLY A 315 16.59 -1.78 -8.13
N VAL A 316 17.42 -1.13 -7.30
CA VAL A 316 18.69 -1.71 -6.83
C VAL A 316 18.62 -1.92 -5.32
N LEU A 317 18.93 -3.15 -4.89
CA LEU A 317 19.00 -3.51 -3.49
C LEU A 317 20.26 -2.89 -2.86
N ASP A 318 20.11 -2.27 -1.69
CA ASP A 318 21.25 -1.77 -0.93
C ASP A 318 22.15 -2.95 -0.48
N LYS A 319 23.46 -2.73 -0.43
CA LYS A 319 24.42 -3.80 -0.11
C LYS A 319 24.31 -4.29 1.33
N GLN A 320 23.99 -3.40 2.25
CA GLN A 320 23.80 -3.75 3.66
C GLN A 320 22.57 -4.64 3.80
N ILE A 321 21.45 -4.23 3.19
CA ILE A 321 20.21 -5.04 3.16
C ILE A 321 20.42 -6.37 2.44
N ALA A 322 21.23 -6.41 1.39
CA ALA A 322 21.58 -7.66 0.72
C ALA A 322 22.38 -8.61 1.63
N GLN A 323 23.21 -8.08 2.53
CA GLN A 323 23.93 -8.86 3.54
C GLN A 323 22.99 -9.34 4.65
N GLU A 324 22.13 -8.47 5.18
CA GLU A 324 21.09 -8.84 6.15
C GLU A 324 20.19 -9.96 5.61
N ALA A 325 19.82 -9.88 4.32
CA ALA A 325 19.05 -10.93 3.66
C ALA A 325 19.77 -12.29 3.66
N VAL A 326 21.10 -12.31 3.55
CA VAL A 326 21.90 -13.55 3.65
C VAL A 326 21.88 -14.10 5.06
N ASP A 327 21.97 -13.22 6.06
CA ASP A 327 22.02 -13.59 7.46
C ASP A 327 20.66 -14.18 7.91
N HIS A 328 19.53 -13.51 7.61
CA HIS A 328 18.18 -14.04 7.85
C HIS A 328 17.90 -15.34 7.08
N TRP A 329 18.32 -15.42 5.80
CA TRP A 329 18.19 -16.64 5.02
C TRP A 329 18.93 -17.83 5.65
N SER A 330 20.08 -17.58 6.27
CA SER A 330 20.86 -18.62 6.95
C SER A 330 20.17 -19.15 8.23
N GLN A 331 19.29 -18.34 8.82
CA GLN A 331 18.51 -18.63 10.03
C GLN A 331 17.11 -19.20 9.73
N ASP A 332 16.78 -19.42 8.44
CA ASP A 332 15.44 -19.84 7.97
C ASP A 332 14.35 -18.77 8.24
N GLU A 333 14.76 -17.50 8.33
CA GLU A 333 13.88 -16.35 8.49
C GLU A 333 13.63 -15.68 7.13
N LEU A 334 12.36 -15.56 6.76
CA LEU A 334 11.96 -15.02 5.45
C LEU A 334 11.49 -13.56 5.52
N THR A 335 11.35 -13.01 6.72
CA THR A 335 10.79 -11.69 6.97
C THR A 335 11.50 -11.00 8.11
N TRP A 336 11.69 -9.70 7.97
CA TRP A 336 12.16 -8.82 9.04
C TRP A 336 11.64 -7.41 8.79
N HIS A 337 11.84 -6.53 9.77
CA HIS A 337 11.47 -5.13 9.69
C HIS A 337 12.64 -4.26 10.14
N SER A 338 12.59 -2.99 9.72
CA SER A 338 13.59 -1.98 10.07
C SER A 338 13.01 -0.59 9.78
N MET A 339 13.84 0.45 9.88
CA MET A 339 13.53 1.82 9.54
C MET A 339 14.38 2.30 8.37
N ARG A 340 13.76 2.96 7.39
CA ARG A 340 14.47 3.77 6.38
C ARG A 340 14.20 5.23 6.68
N GLY A 341 15.07 5.77 7.53
CA GLY A 341 14.80 7.03 8.18
C GLY A 341 13.59 6.95 9.08
N SER A 342 12.62 7.85 8.92
CA SER A 342 11.39 7.78 9.71
C SER A 342 10.30 6.88 9.08
N VAL A 343 10.59 6.17 7.99
CA VAL A 343 9.62 5.28 7.32
C VAL A 343 9.87 3.83 7.74
N PRO A 344 8.90 3.14 8.36
CA PRO A 344 8.99 1.71 8.63
C PRO A 344 9.10 0.91 7.33
N VAL A 345 9.98 -0.09 7.32
CA VAL A 345 10.23 -0.98 6.19
C VAL A 345 10.06 -2.42 6.62
N TRP A 346 9.41 -3.19 5.77
CA TRP A 346 9.24 -4.63 5.86
C TRP A 346 9.95 -5.28 4.69
N TYR A 347 10.67 -6.35 4.97
CA TYR A 347 11.36 -7.14 3.96
C TYR A 347 10.77 -8.54 3.91
N HIS A 348 10.66 -9.10 2.70
CA HIS A 348 10.18 -10.46 2.52
C HIS A 348 10.96 -11.18 1.41
N ILE A 349 11.56 -12.32 1.75
CA ILE A 349 12.26 -13.19 0.80
C ILE A 349 11.25 -14.09 0.10
N VAL A 350 11.14 -13.91 -1.22
CA VAL A 350 10.31 -14.71 -2.10
C VAL A 350 11.02 -16.00 -2.48
N THR A 351 10.44 -17.12 -2.08
CA THR A 351 11.05 -18.45 -2.26
C THR A 351 10.41 -19.23 -3.40
N SER A 352 9.12 -19.00 -3.66
CA SER A 352 8.36 -19.76 -4.65
C SER A 352 7.97 -18.92 -5.88
N PRO A 353 7.83 -19.54 -7.06
CA PRO A 353 7.28 -18.85 -8.24
C PRO A 353 5.86 -18.28 -8.02
N GLN A 354 5.11 -18.89 -7.10
CA GLN A 354 3.76 -18.47 -6.74
C GLN A 354 3.80 -17.21 -5.88
N GLU A 355 4.65 -17.14 -4.85
CA GLU A 355 4.93 -15.92 -4.10
C GLU A 355 5.47 -14.82 -5.00
N ARG A 356 6.35 -15.14 -5.96
CA ARG A 356 6.86 -14.14 -6.91
C ARG A 356 5.73 -13.50 -7.72
N ALA A 357 4.79 -14.30 -8.20
CA ALA A 357 3.63 -13.79 -8.93
C ALA A 357 2.72 -12.96 -8.01
N ALA A 358 2.50 -13.40 -6.76
CA ALA A 358 1.71 -12.68 -5.78
C ALA A 358 2.35 -11.34 -5.39
N ALA A 359 3.65 -11.32 -5.09
CA ALA A 359 4.45 -10.14 -4.82
C ALA A 359 4.38 -9.11 -5.96
N LEU A 360 4.40 -9.55 -7.22
CA LEU A 360 4.24 -8.67 -8.39
C LEU A 360 2.80 -8.17 -8.58
N ALA A 361 1.80 -8.91 -8.10
CA ALA A 361 0.38 -8.53 -8.18
C ALA A 361 -0.11 -7.74 -6.95
N PHE A 362 0.65 -7.73 -5.85
CA PHE A 362 0.27 -7.12 -4.58
C PHE A 362 -0.03 -5.62 -4.73
N SER A 363 -1.20 -5.17 -4.29
CA SER A 363 -1.62 -3.77 -4.41
C SER A 363 -1.11 -2.89 -3.28
N GLY A 364 -0.89 -3.45 -2.09
CA GLY A 364 -0.51 -2.70 -0.88
C GLY A 364 -1.67 -1.94 -0.24
N ALA A 365 -2.91 -2.18 -0.68
CA ALA A 365 -4.09 -1.64 -0.03
C ALA A 365 -4.25 -2.24 1.38
N ALA A 366 -4.69 -1.41 2.34
CA ALA A 366 -5.09 -1.91 3.65
C ALA A 366 -6.28 -2.84 3.45
N SER A 367 -6.07 -4.12 3.73
CA SER A 367 -7.08 -5.14 3.55
C SER A 367 -7.07 -6.04 4.78
N SER A 368 -8.23 -6.54 5.16
CA SER A 368 -8.41 -7.54 6.24
C SER A 368 -7.87 -8.93 5.87
N SER A 369 -7.14 -9.03 4.74
CA SER A 369 -6.52 -10.22 4.18
C SER A 369 -5.56 -10.92 5.15
N SER A 370 -5.48 -12.25 5.02
CA SER A 370 -4.44 -13.09 5.60
C SER A 370 -3.02 -12.83 5.05
N ALA A 371 -2.87 -11.92 4.07
CA ALA A 371 -1.63 -11.72 3.32
C ALA A 371 -0.49 -11.08 4.13
N ILE A 372 -0.79 -10.16 5.05
CA ILE A 372 0.21 -9.59 5.97
C ILE A 372 -0.33 -9.74 7.38
N ARG A 373 0.45 -10.37 8.26
CA ARG A 373 0.09 -10.58 9.65
C ARG A 373 1.18 -10.01 10.55
N VAL A 374 0.82 -8.97 11.30
CA VAL A 374 1.69 -8.36 12.31
C VAL A 374 1.37 -9.01 13.65
N HIS A 375 2.32 -9.76 14.16
CA HIS A 375 2.27 -10.40 15.46
C HIS A 375 2.96 -9.49 16.48
N THR A 376 2.17 -8.97 17.42
CA THR A 376 2.66 -8.18 18.54
C THR A 376 2.47 -8.97 19.83
N ASP A 377 3.54 -9.25 20.56
CA ASP A 377 3.45 -9.90 21.88
C ASP A 377 3.03 -8.90 23.01
N ALA A 378 2.77 -7.65 22.63
CA ALA A 378 2.21 -6.62 23.51
C ALA A 378 0.71 -6.89 23.79
N GLU A 379 0.21 -6.47 24.97
CA GLU A 379 -1.21 -6.59 25.31
C GLU A 379 -2.08 -5.79 24.32
N VAL A 380 -2.67 -6.47 23.33
CA VAL A 380 -3.57 -5.86 22.35
C VAL A 380 -4.92 -5.55 23.02
N PHE A 381 -5.30 -4.27 23.05
CA PHE A 381 -6.63 -3.86 23.54
C PHE A 381 -7.63 -3.91 22.39
N HIS A 382 -8.25 -5.07 22.17
CA HIS A 382 -9.45 -5.12 21.35
C HIS A 382 -10.61 -4.46 22.12
N GLN A 383 -11.03 -3.27 21.68
CA GLN A 383 -12.43 -2.89 21.92
C GLN A 383 -13.30 -3.73 20.99
N PRO A 384 -14.23 -4.55 21.52
CA PRO A 384 -15.14 -5.30 20.66
C PRO A 384 -16.11 -4.30 20.02
N ASP A 385 -15.84 -3.92 18.78
CA ASP A 385 -16.77 -3.10 18.02
C ASP A 385 -18.00 -3.95 17.67
N LEU A 386 -19.17 -3.50 18.13
CA LEU A 386 -20.45 -4.20 18.00
C LEU A 386 -20.89 -4.34 16.51
N PHE A 387 -20.16 -3.71 15.60
CA PHE A 387 -20.46 -3.56 14.17
C PHE A 387 -19.39 -4.15 13.24
N SER A 388 -18.39 -4.88 13.75
CA SER A 388 -17.30 -5.49 12.97
C SER A 388 -17.73 -6.50 11.88
N GLY A 389 -19.03 -6.79 11.76
CA GLY A 389 -19.61 -7.62 10.70
C GLY A 389 -20.50 -6.87 9.69
N LEU A 390 -20.50 -5.54 9.68
CA LEU A 390 -21.41 -4.75 8.82
C LEU A 390 -20.72 -3.80 7.83
N ASP A 391 -19.39 -3.67 7.86
CA ASP A 391 -18.60 -2.95 6.85
C ASP A 391 -17.77 -3.93 5.99
N GLU A 392 -18.44 -4.85 5.30
CA GLU A 392 -17.85 -5.49 4.09
C GLU A 392 -18.03 -4.53 2.90
N SER A 393 -17.41 -3.36 2.95
CA SER A 393 -17.32 -2.47 1.79
C SER A 393 -16.08 -2.83 0.95
N ASP A 394 -16.29 -3.55 -0.16
CA ASP A 394 -15.54 -3.48 -1.43
C ASP A 394 -14.00 -3.23 -1.40
N ALA A 395 -13.26 -3.76 -0.41
CA ALA A 395 -11.79 -3.83 -0.47
C ALA A 395 -11.39 -5.08 -1.27
N SER A 396 -10.66 -4.91 -2.36
CA SER A 396 -10.10 -6.04 -3.09
C SER A 396 -8.97 -6.64 -2.26
N ASP A 397 -9.22 -7.80 -1.65
CA ASP A 397 -8.20 -8.51 -0.88
C ASP A 397 -7.05 -8.95 -1.80
N ASP A 398 -5.86 -8.43 -1.54
CA ASP A 398 -4.64 -8.94 -2.15
C ASP A 398 -4.46 -10.40 -1.72
N TRP A 399 -4.43 -11.30 -2.69
CA TRP A 399 -4.19 -12.71 -2.45
C TRP A 399 -2.69 -13.00 -2.41
N TYR A 400 -2.24 -13.65 -1.34
CA TYR A 400 -0.86 -14.11 -1.14
C TYR A 400 -0.87 -15.59 -0.66
N PRO A 401 0.08 -16.45 -1.10
CA PRO A 401 0.13 -17.85 -0.66
C PRO A 401 0.24 -17.98 0.86
N GLU A 402 -0.44 -18.96 1.46
CA GLU A 402 -0.30 -19.23 2.90
C GLU A 402 1.13 -19.69 3.24
N PRO A 403 1.72 -19.20 4.34
CA PRO A 403 1.10 -18.43 5.42
C PRO A 403 0.99 -16.90 5.19
N GLY A 404 1.46 -16.34 4.08
CA GLY A 404 1.52 -14.89 3.90
C GLY A 404 2.86 -14.32 4.37
N VAL A 405 2.89 -13.01 4.57
CA VAL A 405 4.02 -12.27 5.15
C VAL A 405 3.73 -12.10 6.65
N GLU A 406 4.46 -12.82 7.49
CA GLU A 406 4.34 -12.74 8.95
C GLU A 406 5.46 -11.86 9.51
N LEU A 407 5.12 -10.83 10.28
CA LEU A 407 6.05 -9.87 10.89
C LEU A 407 5.90 -9.94 12.40
N HIS A 408 7.01 -10.01 13.12
CA HIS A 408 7.00 -10.24 14.57
C HIS A 408 7.67 -9.07 15.28
N TYR A 409 6.90 -8.36 16.11
CA TYR A 409 7.41 -7.30 16.97
C TYR A 409 7.47 -7.80 18.42
N SER A 410 8.68 -7.94 18.94
CA SER A 410 8.98 -8.39 20.30
C SER A 410 8.59 -7.32 21.32
N ARG A 411 7.86 -7.76 22.35
CA ARG A 411 7.56 -6.89 23.51
C ARG A 411 8.78 -6.60 24.39
N ASN A 412 9.91 -7.26 24.14
CA ASN A 412 11.12 -7.14 24.95
C ASN A 412 12.22 -6.34 24.25
N SER A 413 12.03 -5.94 22.99
CA SER A 413 12.93 -5.05 22.27
C SER A 413 12.37 -3.63 22.28
N ALA A 414 13.18 -2.67 22.72
CA ALA A 414 12.90 -1.26 22.61
C ALA A 414 12.83 -0.82 21.14
N THR A 415 13.70 -1.39 20.29
CA THR A 415 13.70 -1.17 18.84
C THR A 415 12.35 -1.54 18.23
N ASP A 416 11.89 -2.77 18.43
CA ASP A 416 10.62 -3.26 17.90
C ASP A 416 9.43 -2.41 18.38
N LEU A 417 9.43 -2.02 19.66
CA LEU A 417 8.36 -1.19 20.22
C LEU A 417 8.35 0.22 19.62
N CYS A 418 9.52 0.83 19.37
CA CYS A 418 9.62 2.14 18.73
C CYS A 418 9.23 2.08 17.26
N GLU A 419 9.66 1.07 16.52
CA GLU A 419 9.24 0.84 15.14
C GLU A 419 7.73 0.63 15.03
N LEU A 420 7.13 -0.13 15.95
CA LEU A 420 5.69 -0.34 16.03
C LEU A 420 4.94 0.97 16.33
N LEU A 421 5.49 1.84 17.18
CA LEU A 421 4.93 3.18 17.42
C LEU A 421 5.04 4.07 16.18
N ALA A 422 6.16 4.04 15.46
CA ALA A 422 6.36 4.78 14.21
C ALA A 422 5.36 4.30 13.13
N LEU A 423 5.18 2.99 13.01
CA LEU A 423 4.19 2.36 12.14
C LEU A 423 2.77 2.76 12.50
N ALA A 424 2.40 2.73 13.78
CA ALA A 424 1.08 3.13 14.23
C ALA A 424 0.81 4.63 13.99
N GLN A 425 1.84 5.47 14.13
CA GLN A 425 1.75 6.91 13.89
C GLN A 425 1.64 7.25 12.39
N LEU A 426 2.37 6.54 11.52
CA LEU A 426 2.37 6.75 10.07
C LEU A 426 1.17 6.08 9.37
N GLY A 427 0.74 4.92 9.87
CA GLY A 427 -0.35 4.13 9.29
C GLY A 427 0.02 3.34 8.03
N ARG A 428 1.32 3.22 7.73
CA ARG A 428 1.83 2.45 6.59
C ARG A 428 3.31 2.11 6.73
N ALA A 429 3.73 1.10 5.99
CA ALA A 429 5.11 0.68 5.84
C ALA A 429 5.50 0.59 4.36
N ARG A 430 6.80 0.64 4.08
CA ARG A 430 7.36 0.20 2.78
C ARG A 430 7.54 -1.31 2.82
N LEU A 431 7.06 -2.04 1.83
CA LEU A 431 7.30 -3.49 1.69
C LEU A 431 8.24 -3.74 0.51
N GLU A 432 9.38 -4.38 0.78
CA GLU A 432 10.38 -4.77 -0.20
C GLU A 432 10.44 -6.29 -0.34
N PHE A 433 10.09 -6.77 -1.53
CA PHE A 433 10.21 -8.18 -1.90
C PHE A 433 11.59 -8.46 -2.46
N LEU A 434 12.25 -9.50 -1.95
CA LEU A 434 13.60 -9.89 -2.34
C LEU A 434 13.57 -11.27 -2.99
N VAL A 435 14.47 -11.52 -3.95
CA VAL A 435 14.60 -12.83 -4.60
C VAL A 435 16.06 -13.22 -4.77
N LEU A 436 16.35 -14.50 -4.59
CA LEU A 436 17.67 -15.06 -4.83
C LEU A 436 17.92 -15.20 -6.34
N ASN A 437 18.99 -14.58 -6.84
CA ASN A 437 19.39 -14.70 -8.23
C ASN A 437 20.18 -16.00 -8.47
N ALA A 438 20.34 -16.40 -9.74
CA ALA A 438 21.14 -17.56 -10.14
C ALA A 438 22.62 -17.47 -9.73
N GLY A 439 23.12 -16.26 -9.44
CA GLY A 439 24.46 -16.01 -8.92
C GLY A 439 24.62 -16.24 -7.42
N GLY A 440 23.53 -16.49 -6.68
CA GLY A 440 23.55 -16.65 -5.22
C GLY A 440 23.38 -15.33 -4.43
N ASP A 441 23.25 -14.20 -5.12
CA ASP A 441 23.02 -12.88 -4.51
C ASP A 441 21.53 -12.55 -4.46
N PHE A 442 21.10 -11.84 -3.41
CA PHE A 442 19.74 -11.28 -3.32
C PHE A 442 19.59 -10.01 -4.16
N VAL A 443 18.43 -9.88 -4.82
CA VAL A 443 18.05 -8.68 -5.58
C VAL A 443 16.64 -8.24 -5.24
N LEU A 444 16.39 -6.93 -5.33
CA LEU A 444 15.07 -6.34 -5.13
C LEU A 444 14.13 -6.75 -6.28
N LEU A 445 13.05 -7.44 -5.95
CA LEU A 445 11.98 -7.78 -6.89
C LEU A 445 11.02 -6.61 -7.09
N ARG A 446 10.58 -5.99 -5.98
CA ARG A 446 9.61 -4.90 -5.97
C ARG A 446 9.63 -4.18 -4.63
N SER A 447 9.44 -2.86 -4.66
CA SER A 447 9.19 -2.02 -3.48
C SER A 447 7.85 -1.32 -3.67
N LEU A 448 7.00 -1.30 -2.64
CA LEU A 448 5.76 -0.53 -2.63
C LEU A 448 5.35 -0.10 -1.22
N GLY A 449 4.44 0.87 -1.11
CA GLY A 449 3.80 1.21 0.16
C GLY A 449 2.65 0.27 0.50
N VAL A 450 2.54 -0.11 1.77
CA VAL A 450 1.48 -0.95 2.32
C VAL A 450 0.77 -0.19 3.44
N SER A 451 -0.53 0.00 3.29
CA SER A 451 -1.35 0.67 4.31
C SER A 451 -1.78 -0.30 5.40
N VAL A 452 -1.78 0.17 6.65
CA VAL A 452 -2.28 -0.58 7.82
C VAL A 452 -3.69 -0.09 8.17
N LEU A 453 -4.55 -0.99 8.64
CA LEU A 453 -5.89 -0.61 9.09
C LEU A 453 -5.82 0.29 10.33
N PRO A 454 -6.59 1.39 10.40
CA PRO A 454 -6.62 2.26 11.58
C PRO A 454 -6.96 1.52 12.89
N ALA A 455 -7.83 0.51 12.81
CA ALA A 455 -8.20 -0.31 13.97
C ALA A 455 -6.99 -1.05 14.57
N ASP A 456 -6.05 -1.49 13.74
CA ASP A 456 -4.85 -2.18 14.18
C ASP A 456 -3.85 -1.18 14.79
N THR A 457 -3.62 -0.04 14.13
CA THR A 457 -2.73 1.01 14.66
C THR A 457 -3.21 1.56 16.00
N ASP A 458 -4.53 1.74 16.15
CA ASP A 458 -5.15 2.21 17.39
C ASP A 458 -5.03 1.16 18.52
N ALA A 459 -4.99 -0.12 18.18
CA ALA A 459 -4.83 -1.21 19.13
C ALA A 459 -3.37 -1.39 19.58
N TRP A 460 -2.40 -1.18 18.69
CA TRP A 460 -0.97 -1.38 18.97
C TRP A 460 -0.36 -0.24 19.79
N ALA A 461 -0.65 1.01 19.44
CA ALA A 461 0.07 2.17 19.98
C ALA A 461 0.03 2.26 21.52
N PRO A 462 -1.11 2.11 22.21
CA PRO A 462 -1.16 2.21 23.66
C PRO A 462 -0.42 1.05 24.36
N GLY A 463 -0.47 -0.15 23.78
CA GLY A 463 0.22 -1.33 24.29
C GLY A 463 1.73 -1.21 24.15
N ALA A 464 2.20 -0.76 22.98
CA ALA A 464 3.60 -0.52 22.69
C ALA A 464 4.19 0.55 23.62
N LEU A 465 3.53 1.71 23.74
CA LEU A 465 3.98 2.80 24.60
C LEU A 465 4.05 2.41 26.08
N ARG A 466 3.04 1.68 26.57
CA ARG A 466 3.04 1.22 27.97
C ARG A 466 4.19 0.24 28.23
N ARG A 467 4.45 -0.65 27.28
CA ARG A 467 5.56 -1.61 27.41
C ARG A 467 6.91 -0.90 27.33
N LEU A 468 7.05 0.06 26.43
CA LEU A 468 8.26 0.85 26.26
C LEU A 468 8.59 1.63 27.54
N ARG A 469 7.61 2.32 28.15
CA ARG A 469 7.78 2.99 29.46
C ARG A 469 8.19 2.04 30.59
N ALA A 470 7.84 0.76 30.50
CA ALA A 470 8.24 -0.24 31.50
C ALA A 470 9.65 -0.79 31.26
N LEU A 471 10.09 -0.82 29.99
CA LEU A 471 11.42 -1.29 29.59
C LEU A 471 12.46 -0.17 29.78
N VAL A 472 12.11 1.04 29.35
CA VAL A 472 12.95 2.25 29.35
C VAL A 472 12.19 3.35 30.10
N PRO A 473 12.20 3.36 31.44
CA PRO A 473 11.48 4.36 32.22
C PRO A 473 12.13 5.75 32.17
N ASN A 474 13.43 5.80 31.88
CA ASN A 474 14.18 7.04 31.66
C ASN A 474 14.57 7.12 30.19
N LEU A 475 14.14 8.18 29.50
CA LEU A 475 14.32 8.32 28.06
C LEU A 475 15.81 8.39 27.67
N ASP A 476 16.64 8.99 28.52
CA ASP A 476 18.09 9.11 28.29
C ASP A 476 18.80 7.74 28.17
N ASP A 477 18.18 6.67 28.68
CA ASP A 477 18.74 5.31 28.63
C ASP A 477 18.33 4.57 27.34
N LEU A 478 17.49 5.16 26.48
CA LEU A 478 16.93 4.49 25.29
C LEU A 478 18.02 4.05 24.31
N ALA A 479 18.98 4.93 24.01
CA ALA A 479 20.07 4.63 23.09
C ALA A 479 20.95 3.48 23.59
N ASP A 480 21.24 3.45 24.90
CA ASP A 480 22.03 2.39 25.54
C ASP A 480 21.29 1.04 25.50
N VAL A 481 19.97 1.05 25.72
CA VAL A 481 19.15 -0.16 25.64
C VAL A 481 19.10 -0.70 24.21
N ILE A 482 18.90 0.15 23.21
CA ILE A 482 18.90 -0.24 21.79
C ILE A 482 20.26 -0.83 21.40
N ALA A 483 21.36 -0.16 21.74
CA ALA A 483 22.71 -0.65 21.41
C ALA A 483 23.03 -2.02 22.07
N GLY A 484 22.48 -2.29 23.26
CA GLY A 484 22.65 -3.58 23.94
C GLY A 484 21.90 -4.75 23.30
N GLU A 485 20.84 -4.50 22.53
CA GLU A 485 20.06 -5.55 21.84
C GLU A 485 20.86 -6.23 20.72
N ASP A 486 21.74 -5.47 20.05
CA ASP A 486 22.59 -5.98 18.97
C ASP A 486 23.76 -6.84 19.51
N GLU A 487 24.24 -6.56 20.72
CA GLU A 487 25.35 -7.28 21.35
C GLU A 487 24.96 -8.68 21.85
N GLU A 488 23.72 -8.88 22.33
CA GLU A 488 23.20 -10.19 22.76
C GLU A 488 22.97 -11.18 21.58
N SER A 489 22.95 -10.67 20.34
CA SER A 489 22.76 -11.47 19.11
C SER A 489 24.06 -12.09 18.57
N CYS A 490 25.23 -11.76 19.14
CA CYS A 490 26.51 -12.37 18.79
C CYS A 490 26.78 -13.63 19.65
N PRO A 491 26.94 -14.84 19.08
CA PRO A 491 27.28 -16.02 19.86
C PRO A 491 28.73 -15.93 20.38
N ASP A 492 28.89 -15.75 21.69
CA ASP A 492 30.09 -15.92 22.52
C ASP A 492 31.43 -16.00 21.75
N GLY A 493 32.01 -14.83 21.50
CA GLY A 493 33.37 -14.66 21.03
C GLY A 493 34.32 -14.28 22.15
N VAL A 494 34.73 -15.28 22.94
CA VAL A 494 35.97 -15.34 23.75
C VAL A 494 36.27 -14.11 24.63
N ASP A 495 35.92 -14.21 25.92
CA ASP A 495 36.51 -13.39 26.97
C ASP A 495 38.04 -13.60 27.02
N ASP A 496 38.79 -12.64 26.47
CA ASP A 496 40.18 -12.39 26.84
C ASP A 496 40.17 -11.50 28.09
N GLU A 497 40.16 -12.07 29.29
CA GLU A 497 40.81 -11.44 30.45
C GLU A 497 41.44 -12.49 31.40
N ASP A 498 42.77 -12.38 31.51
CA ASP A 498 43.65 -13.06 32.44
C ASP A 498 43.23 -12.90 33.92
N SER A 499 43.20 -13.99 34.70
CA SER A 499 43.83 -14.00 36.03
C SER A 499 44.07 -15.41 36.62
N LEU A 500 45.35 -15.68 36.83
CA LEU A 500 46.07 -16.61 37.72
C LEU A 500 45.31 -17.10 38.99
N ASP A 501 45.36 -18.40 39.31
CA ASP A 501 46.22 -18.94 40.39
C ASP A 501 46.15 -20.48 40.59
N ASP A 502 47.25 -21.01 41.14
CA ASP A 502 47.73 -22.39 41.32
C ASP A 502 46.94 -23.32 42.28
N HIS A 503 46.91 -24.64 41.96
CA HIS A 503 47.59 -25.74 42.72
C HIS A 503 46.99 -27.16 42.50
N ASP A 504 47.79 -28.02 41.86
CA ASP A 504 48.31 -29.36 42.25
C ASP A 504 47.42 -30.51 42.81
N VAL A 505 47.89 -31.73 42.45
CA VAL A 505 47.79 -33.06 43.11
C VAL A 505 46.82 -34.14 42.56
N THR A 506 47.41 -34.98 41.69
CA THR A 506 47.42 -36.46 41.55
C THR A 506 46.24 -37.40 41.93
N SER A 507 46.25 -38.51 41.17
CA SER A 507 46.03 -39.94 41.54
C SER A 507 44.64 -40.61 41.40
N GLU A 508 44.63 -41.59 40.47
CA GLU A 508 44.24 -43.01 40.61
C GLU A 508 42.83 -43.46 41.06
N GLU A 509 42.31 -44.38 40.23
CA GLU A 509 41.62 -45.64 40.53
C GLU A 509 40.11 -45.74 40.87
N GLU A 510 39.50 -46.65 40.07
CA GLU A 510 38.48 -47.68 40.37
C GLU A 510 37.05 -47.31 40.83
N GLY A 511 36.06 -47.99 40.23
CA GLY A 511 34.72 -48.06 40.83
C GLY A 511 33.53 -48.47 39.96
N THR A 512 33.56 -49.67 39.40
CA THR A 512 32.46 -50.50 38.87
C THR A 512 31.04 -50.25 39.46
N ALA A 513 29.98 -50.16 38.63
CA ALA A 513 28.85 -51.12 38.58
C ALA A 513 27.52 -50.60 37.96
N GLY A 514 27.16 -51.21 36.82
CA GLY A 514 25.79 -51.66 36.48
C GLY A 514 24.85 -50.65 35.79
N ARG A 515 24.06 -50.99 34.76
CA ARG A 515 23.57 -52.29 34.28
C ARG A 515 22.97 -52.09 32.87
N ARG A 516 23.42 -52.89 31.89
CA ARG A 516 22.73 -53.14 30.62
C ARG A 516 21.70 -54.27 30.78
N LYS A 517 20.83 -54.36 29.76
CA LYS A 517 19.96 -55.49 29.30
C LYS A 517 18.49 -55.23 29.58
N GLU A 518 17.54 -55.49 28.68
CA GLU A 518 17.51 -56.12 27.35
C GLU A 518 16.07 -55.89 26.82
N GLU A 519 15.90 -55.82 25.50
CA GLU A 519 14.67 -56.12 24.74
C GLU A 519 14.02 -57.47 25.19
N PRO A 520 12.73 -57.84 24.92
CA PRO A 520 12.12 -57.76 23.57
C PRO A 520 10.56 -57.75 23.42
N ALA A 521 10.15 -57.56 22.17
CA ALA A 521 9.04 -58.14 21.40
C ALA A 521 7.70 -58.57 22.06
N GLY A 522 6.60 -58.10 21.43
CA GLY A 522 5.51 -58.96 20.97
C GLY A 522 4.10 -58.56 21.41
N THR A 523 3.21 -58.24 20.45
CA THR A 523 2.03 -59.07 20.07
C THR A 523 0.97 -58.24 19.34
N GLN A 524 0.63 -58.72 18.14
CA GLN A 524 -0.51 -58.30 17.31
C GLN A 524 -1.85 -58.50 18.02
N ARG A 525 -2.80 -57.56 17.81
CA ARG A 525 -4.21 -57.93 17.65
C ARG A 525 -4.87 -57.10 16.55
N THR A 526 -5.46 -57.84 15.64
CA THR A 526 -6.30 -57.47 14.51
C THR A 526 -7.69 -57.01 14.95
N HIS A 527 -8.26 -56.01 14.30
CA HIS A 527 -9.69 -56.00 13.95
C HIS A 527 -9.90 -55.21 12.66
N GLY A 528 -10.43 -55.89 11.64
CA GLY A 528 -10.87 -55.28 10.40
C GLY A 528 -12.32 -54.81 10.46
N SER A 529 -12.62 -53.81 9.64
CA SER A 529 -13.94 -53.57 9.06
C SER A 529 -13.73 -52.77 7.78
N GLY A 530 -13.92 -53.44 6.65
CA GLY A 530 -13.85 -52.83 5.32
C GLY A 530 -15.17 -52.16 4.92
N GLY A 531 -15.03 -51.07 4.17
CA GLY A 531 -16.03 -50.49 3.26
C GLY A 531 -15.30 -50.01 2.00
N PRO A 532 -15.91 -50.08 0.80
CA PRO A 532 -15.19 -49.93 -0.45
C PRO A 532 -14.84 -48.45 -0.70
N GLU A 533 -13.55 -48.14 -0.68
CA GLU A 533 -13.02 -46.84 -1.05
C GLU A 533 -12.99 -46.74 -2.58
N ALA A 534 -13.76 -45.79 -3.12
CA ALA A 534 -13.73 -45.45 -4.55
C ALA A 534 -12.33 -44.94 -4.93
N PRO A 535 -11.83 -45.26 -6.15
CA PRO A 535 -10.50 -44.82 -6.55
C PRO A 535 -10.44 -43.28 -6.60
N GLN A 536 -9.53 -42.70 -5.83
CA GLN A 536 -9.15 -41.30 -5.89
C GLN A 536 -8.69 -40.96 -7.32
N PRO A 537 -9.19 -39.89 -7.96
CA PRO A 537 -8.73 -39.48 -9.28
C PRO A 537 -7.29 -38.96 -9.19
N SER A 538 -6.42 -39.44 -10.07
CA SER A 538 -5.06 -38.94 -10.26
C SER A 538 -5.05 -37.43 -10.52
N PRO A 539 -4.05 -36.67 -10.04
CA PRO A 539 -3.93 -35.25 -10.32
C PRO A 539 -3.86 -34.99 -11.85
N PRO A 540 -4.54 -33.96 -12.38
CA PRO A 540 -4.58 -33.70 -13.82
C PRO A 540 -3.19 -33.39 -14.34
N ALA A 541 -2.82 -34.00 -15.48
CA ALA A 541 -1.53 -33.83 -16.12
C ALA A 541 -1.30 -32.34 -16.46
N GLN A 542 -0.42 -31.71 -15.70
CA GLN A 542 0.11 -30.37 -15.96
C GLN A 542 1.09 -30.43 -17.14
N LEU A 543 1.33 -29.27 -17.79
CA LEU A 543 2.38 -29.13 -18.80
C LEU A 543 3.70 -29.75 -18.30
N PRO A 544 4.42 -30.53 -19.13
CA PRO A 544 5.69 -31.12 -18.74
C PRO A 544 6.62 -30.00 -18.28
N PRO A 545 7.26 -30.11 -17.10
CA PRO A 545 8.05 -29.04 -16.51
C PRO A 545 9.16 -28.54 -17.44
N GLN A 546 9.65 -29.40 -18.34
CA GLN A 546 10.66 -29.08 -19.35
C GLN A 546 10.13 -28.17 -20.47
N LEU A 547 8.89 -28.39 -20.92
CA LEU A 547 8.24 -27.53 -21.90
C LEU A 547 7.87 -26.19 -21.27
N MET A 548 7.39 -26.21 -20.03
CA MET A 548 7.09 -24.99 -19.27
C MET A 548 8.35 -24.15 -19.03
N ALA A 549 9.47 -24.78 -18.71
CA ALA A 549 10.77 -24.10 -18.59
C ALA A 549 11.18 -23.47 -19.93
N ARG A 550 10.91 -24.14 -21.05
CA ARG A 550 11.23 -23.65 -22.40
C ARG A 550 10.33 -22.49 -22.84
N VAL A 551 9.03 -22.57 -22.57
CA VAL A 551 8.07 -21.48 -22.78
C VAL A 551 8.46 -20.27 -21.92
N LYS A 552 8.71 -20.48 -20.62
CA LYS A 552 9.15 -19.40 -19.71
C LYS A 552 10.48 -18.79 -20.12
N ALA A 553 11.41 -19.57 -20.67
CA ALA A 553 12.67 -19.06 -21.18
C ALA A 553 12.48 -18.19 -22.43
N ILE A 554 11.59 -18.59 -23.33
CA ILE A 554 11.27 -17.82 -24.54
C ILE A 554 10.51 -16.54 -24.17
N LEU A 555 9.57 -16.59 -23.21
CA LEU A 555 8.88 -15.41 -22.70
C LEU A 555 9.83 -14.43 -21.99
N ARG A 556 10.82 -14.95 -21.23
CA ARG A 556 11.88 -14.11 -20.65
C ARG A 556 12.77 -13.43 -21.69
N GLN A 557 12.96 -14.04 -22.86
CA GLN A 557 13.69 -13.42 -23.98
C GLN A 557 12.86 -12.33 -24.66
N ALA A 558 11.52 -12.45 -24.65
CA ALA A 558 10.64 -11.40 -25.14
C ALA A 558 10.59 -10.17 -24.22
N GLU A 559 10.71 -10.37 -22.90
CA GLU A 559 10.62 -9.32 -21.89
C GLU A 559 11.97 -8.62 -21.60
N ASP A 560 13.04 -9.01 -22.30
CA ASP A 560 14.37 -8.42 -22.13
C ASP A 560 14.39 -6.99 -22.73
N PRO A 561 14.70 -5.94 -21.94
CA PRO A 561 14.72 -4.54 -22.38
C PRO A 561 15.74 -4.23 -23.49
N SER A 562 16.70 -5.14 -23.72
CA SER A 562 17.74 -4.99 -24.75
C SER A 562 17.33 -5.47 -26.14
N VAL A 563 16.14 -6.06 -26.25
CA VAL A 563 15.61 -6.70 -27.46
C VAL A 563 14.64 -5.76 -28.16
N THR A 564 14.72 -5.67 -29.49
CA THR A 564 13.85 -4.75 -30.25
C THR A 564 12.38 -5.20 -30.22
N GLU A 565 11.45 -4.29 -30.45
CA GLU A 565 10.00 -4.57 -30.45
C GLU A 565 9.64 -5.73 -31.40
N ALA A 566 10.27 -5.78 -32.58
CA ALA A 566 10.10 -6.87 -33.56
C ALA A 566 10.69 -8.21 -33.09
N GLU A 567 11.79 -8.20 -32.33
CA GLU A 567 12.40 -9.41 -31.79
C GLU A 567 11.64 -9.92 -30.55
N SER A 568 11.10 -9.02 -29.73
CA SER A 568 10.17 -9.34 -28.64
C SER A 568 8.91 -10.03 -29.19
N GLU A 569 8.34 -9.48 -30.27
CA GLU A 569 7.21 -10.08 -30.99
C GLU A 569 7.55 -11.50 -31.53
N ALA A 570 8.75 -11.70 -32.07
CA ALA A 570 9.23 -13.00 -32.55
C ALA A 570 9.41 -14.04 -31.42
N PHE A 571 9.82 -13.62 -30.22
CA PHE A 571 9.90 -14.51 -29.06
C PHE A 571 8.52 -14.86 -28.51
N LEU A 572 7.60 -13.91 -28.40
CA LEU A 572 6.22 -14.18 -27.97
C LEU A 572 5.50 -15.12 -28.94
N GLN A 573 5.67 -14.91 -30.25
CA GLN A 573 5.24 -15.81 -31.31
C GLN A 573 5.73 -17.26 -31.07
N LYS A 574 7.01 -17.40 -30.74
CA LYS A 574 7.63 -18.71 -30.55
C LYS A 574 7.10 -19.42 -29.30
N ALA A 575 6.74 -18.67 -28.25
CA ALA A 575 6.16 -19.24 -27.04
C ALA A 575 4.75 -19.81 -27.29
N THR A 576 3.92 -19.10 -28.05
CA THR A 576 2.53 -19.50 -28.30
C THR A 576 2.40 -20.55 -29.39
N ALA A 577 3.21 -20.47 -30.43
CA ALA A 577 3.32 -21.56 -31.41
C ALA A 577 3.71 -22.87 -30.72
N LEU A 578 4.60 -22.79 -29.71
CA LEU A 578 5.03 -23.95 -28.92
C LEU A 578 3.92 -24.47 -27.97
N MET A 579 3.10 -23.59 -27.37
CA MET A 579 1.91 -24.00 -26.60
C MET A 579 0.83 -24.65 -27.47
N ALA A 580 0.51 -24.04 -28.62
CA ALA A 580 -0.50 -24.55 -29.56
C ALA A 580 -0.08 -25.89 -30.16
N LYS A 581 1.19 -26.00 -30.58
CA LYS A 581 1.80 -27.24 -31.07
C LYS A 581 1.76 -28.34 -30.01
N TYR A 582 2.13 -28.03 -28.77
CA TYR A 582 2.06 -29.00 -27.68
C TYR A 582 0.62 -29.47 -27.39
N GLY A 583 -0.37 -28.57 -27.43
CA GLY A 583 -1.78 -28.95 -27.27
C GLY A 583 -2.23 -29.95 -28.34
N ILE A 584 -1.78 -29.76 -29.58
CA ILE A 584 -2.06 -30.68 -30.70
C ILE A 584 -1.28 -31.99 -30.56
N GLU A 585 0.01 -31.94 -30.22
CA GLU A 585 0.84 -33.13 -29.98
C GLU A 585 0.31 -34.00 -28.83
N GLN A 586 -0.15 -33.38 -27.73
CA GLN A 586 -0.76 -34.10 -26.62
C GLN A 586 -2.10 -34.75 -27.01
N ALA A 587 -2.89 -34.08 -27.84
CA ALA A 587 -4.12 -34.66 -28.38
C ALA A 587 -3.82 -35.88 -29.26
N MET A 588 -2.75 -35.84 -30.05
CA MET A 588 -2.29 -36.94 -30.90
C MET A 588 -1.74 -38.12 -30.09
N LEU A 589 -0.89 -37.86 -29.09
CA LEU A 589 -0.33 -38.87 -28.18
C LEU A 589 -1.42 -39.62 -27.39
N SER A 590 -2.48 -38.92 -27.01
CA SER A 590 -3.62 -39.50 -26.26
C SER A 590 -4.62 -40.24 -27.16
N GLY A 591 -4.52 -40.08 -28.48
CA GLY A 591 -5.41 -40.70 -29.48
C GLY A 591 -5.06 -42.15 -29.84
N ASP A 592 -3.85 -42.60 -29.48
CA ASP A 592 -3.29 -43.93 -29.79
C ASP A 592 -3.46 -44.96 -28.64
N GLU A 593 -3.87 -44.55 -27.44
CA GLU A 593 -4.11 -45.45 -26.29
C GLU A 593 -5.62 -45.63 -25.97
N PRO A 594 -6.12 -46.87 -25.78
CA PRO A 594 -7.54 -47.16 -25.57
C PRO A 594 -8.08 -46.84 -24.16
N THR A 595 -7.31 -46.13 -23.32
CA THR A 595 -7.78 -45.53 -22.07
C THR A 595 -7.61 -44.02 -22.19
N SER A 596 -8.37 -43.43 -23.10
CA SER A 596 -8.23 -42.02 -23.49
C SER A 596 -8.63 -41.09 -22.35
N GLU A 597 -7.83 -40.04 -22.18
CA GLU A 597 -8.13 -38.83 -21.41
C GLU A 597 -9.63 -38.48 -21.56
N GLN A 598 -10.33 -38.20 -20.46
CA GLN A 598 -11.74 -37.79 -20.49
C GLN A 598 -11.83 -36.26 -20.36
N PRO A 599 -12.83 -35.62 -20.99
CA PRO A 599 -13.07 -34.19 -20.78
C PRO A 599 -13.37 -33.90 -19.31
N VAL A 600 -12.79 -32.82 -18.78
CA VAL A 600 -13.00 -32.34 -17.41
C VAL A 600 -13.76 -31.01 -17.43
N ASP A 601 -14.33 -30.65 -16.29
CA ASP A 601 -15.07 -29.40 -16.12
C ASP A 601 -14.39 -28.46 -15.13
N ARG A 602 -14.58 -27.15 -15.33
CA ARG A 602 -14.07 -26.11 -14.44
C ARG A 602 -14.98 -24.90 -14.39
N VAL A 603 -15.26 -24.41 -13.18
CA VAL A 603 -16.03 -23.19 -13.00
C VAL A 603 -15.11 -22.01 -12.72
N VAL A 604 -15.17 -21.01 -13.58
CA VAL A 604 -14.41 -19.76 -13.44
C VAL A 604 -15.38 -18.64 -13.06
N GLU A 605 -15.01 -17.87 -12.05
CA GLU A 605 -15.79 -16.74 -11.58
C GLU A 605 -15.27 -15.44 -12.19
N ALA A 606 -16.14 -14.74 -12.92
CA ALA A 606 -15.85 -13.41 -13.44
C ALA A 606 -16.19 -12.37 -12.37
N THR A 607 -15.16 -11.67 -11.92
CA THR A 607 -15.26 -10.61 -10.92
C THR A 607 -15.70 -9.29 -11.56
N ALA A 608 -16.22 -8.37 -10.74
CA ALA A 608 -16.37 -6.97 -11.12
C ALA A 608 -14.98 -6.31 -11.20
N PRO A 609 -14.81 -5.20 -11.96
CA PRO A 609 -15.78 -4.56 -12.84
C PRO A 609 -15.98 -5.33 -14.17
N TRP A 610 -17.00 -4.94 -14.95
CA TRP A 610 -17.23 -5.47 -16.31
C TRP A 610 -17.42 -6.99 -16.44
N MET A 611 -17.96 -7.61 -15.40
CA MET A 611 -18.26 -9.06 -15.33
C MET A 611 -18.85 -9.63 -16.62
N ARG A 612 -19.80 -8.96 -17.29
CA ARG A 612 -20.44 -9.49 -18.51
C ARG A 612 -19.49 -9.56 -19.68
N GLU A 613 -18.55 -8.63 -19.77
CA GLU A 613 -17.54 -8.51 -20.81
C GLU A 613 -16.39 -9.51 -20.53
N CYS A 614 -15.94 -9.63 -19.28
CA CYS A 614 -14.98 -10.66 -18.84
C CYS A 614 -15.48 -12.08 -19.13
N LYS A 615 -16.74 -12.38 -18.75
CA LYS A 615 -17.39 -13.66 -19.08
C LYS A 615 -17.41 -13.95 -20.57
N ARG A 616 -17.58 -12.91 -21.39
CA ARG A 616 -17.63 -13.05 -22.85
C ARG A 616 -16.25 -13.33 -23.42
N LEU A 617 -15.23 -12.59 -22.98
CA LEU A 617 -13.85 -12.82 -23.39
C LEU A 617 -13.48 -14.28 -23.13
N LEU A 618 -13.68 -14.75 -21.89
CA LEU A 618 -13.42 -16.14 -21.49
C LEU A 618 -14.15 -17.16 -22.38
N ALA A 619 -15.46 -17.00 -22.55
CA ALA A 619 -16.26 -17.95 -23.32
C ALA A 619 -15.90 -17.97 -24.82
N GLN A 620 -15.40 -16.86 -25.37
CA GLN A 620 -15.00 -16.80 -26.77
C GLN A 620 -13.59 -17.36 -26.99
N ILE A 621 -12.65 -17.14 -26.05
CA ILE A 621 -11.33 -17.79 -26.06
C ILE A 621 -11.50 -19.31 -25.92
N ALA A 622 -12.29 -19.75 -24.94
CA ALA A 622 -12.60 -21.17 -24.74
C ALA A 622 -13.09 -21.86 -26.01
N LEU A 623 -13.97 -21.19 -26.76
CA LEU A 623 -14.49 -21.71 -28.02
C LEU A 623 -13.41 -21.87 -29.11
N GLN A 624 -12.41 -20.98 -29.16
CA GLN A 624 -11.30 -21.14 -30.12
C GLN A 624 -10.36 -22.26 -29.72
N MET A 625 -10.17 -22.48 -28.41
CA MET A 625 -9.34 -23.54 -27.84
C MET A 625 -10.10 -24.88 -27.69
N ARG A 626 -11.07 -25.17 -28.57
CA ARG A 626 -11.86 -26.42 -28.59
C ARG A 626 -12.60 -26.75 -27.28
N CYS A 627 -12.79 -25.79 -26.38
CA CYS A 627 -13.55 -25.94 -25.15
C CYS A 627 -14.98 -25.42 -25.32
N GLN A 628 -15.91 -25.94 -24.54
CA GLN A 628 -17.29 -25.48 -24.45
C GLN A 628 -17.49 -24.63 -23.19
N ALA A 629 -18.17 -23.49 -23.33
CA ALA A 629 -18.48 -22.60 -22.21
C ALA A 629 -20.00 -22.50 -21.99
N VAL A 630 -20.44 -22.85 -20.78
CA VAL A 630 -21.83 -22.78 -20.33
C VAL A 630 -21.99 -21.65 -19.32
N TYR A 631 -23.03 -20.84 -19.48
CA TYR A 631 -23.46 -19.88 -18.46
C TYR A 631 -24.51 -20.54 -17.57
N PRO A 632 -24.21 -20.88 -16.31
CA PRO A 632 -25.19 -21.54 -15.45
C PRO A 632 -26.36 -20.59 -15.15
N GLY A 633 -27.58 -21.12 -15.18
CA GLY A 633 -28.79 -20.35 -14.89
C GLY A 633 -28.90 -19.98 -13.40
N GLY A 634 -29.75 -18.98 -13.10
CA GLY A 634 -30.03 -18.54 -11.72
C GLY A 634 -29.34 -17.22 -11.35
N LYS A 635 -29.94 -16.47 -10.39
CA LYS A 635 -29.41 -15.16 -9.95
C LYS A 635 -28.06 -15.27 -9.23
N SER A 636 -27.81 -16.36 -8.53
CA SER A 636 -26.55 -16.64 -7.82
C SER A 636 -25.39 -16.95 -8.77
N ASN A 637 -25.64 -17.52 -9.96
CA ASN A 637 -24.58 -17.92 -10.89
C ASN A 637 -24.21 -16.84 -11.93
N ARG A 638 -24.63 -15.59 -11.72
CA ARG A 638 -24.44 -14.51 -12.72
C ARG A 638 -22.97 -14.18 -12.97
N HIS A 639 -22.08 -14.42 -12.02
CA HIS A 639 -20.63 -14.25 -12.15
C HIS A 639 -19.92 -15.48 -12.75
N ARG A 640 -20.56 -16.65 -12.82
CA ARG A 640 -19.87 -17.91 -13.15
C ARG A 640 -19.90 -18.24 -14.64
N VAL A 641 -18.82 -18.83 -15.15
CA VAL A 641 -18.71 -19.50 -16.46
C VAL A 641 -18.23 -20.92 -16.19
N HIS A 642 -18.96 -21.90 -16.71
CA HIS A 642 -18.60 -23.30 -16.57
C HIS A 642 -17.97 -23.79 -17.88
N LEU A 643 -16.69 -24.12 -17.84
CA LEU A 643 -15.92 -24.59 -18.97
C LEU A 643 -15.84 -26.11 -18.98
N PHE A 644 -15.90 -26.69 -20.17
CA PHE A 644 -15.73 -28.11 -20.44
C PHE A 644 -14.69 -28.25 -21.52
N GLY A 645 -13.73 -29.14 -21.32
CA GLY A 645 -12.63 -29.34 -22.24
C GLY A 645 -11.65 -30.35 -21.68
N PHE A 646 -10.62 -30.64 -22.45
CA PHE A 646 -9.52 -31.45 -21.94
C PHE A 646 -8.58 -30.59 -21.09
N ALA A 647 -7.80 -31.22 -20.21
CA ALA A 647 -7.01 -30.50 -19.21
C ALA A 647 -6.00 -29.52 -19.85
N SER A 648 -5.36 -29.93 -20.95
CA SER A 648 -4.41 -29.10 -21.72
C SER A 648 -5.07 -27.87 -22.35
N ASP A 649 -6.25 -28.07 -22.95
CA ASP A 649 -7.00 -27.01 -23.62
C ASP A 649 -7.55 -26.00 -22.59
N LEU A 650 -8.11 -26.48 -21.48
CA LEU A 650 -8.62 -25.63 -20.39
C LEU A 650 -7.53 -24.80 -19.73
N HIS A 651 -6.35 -25.38 -19.53
CA HIS A 651 -5.22 -24.64 -18.97
C HIS A 651 -4.74 -23.53 -19.92
N SER A 652 -4.70 -23.79 -21.22
CA SER A 652 -4.34 -22.79 -22.23
C SER A 652 -5.35 -21.64 -22.26
N VAL A 653 -6.64 -21.95 -22.08
CA VAL A 653 -7.71 -20.95 -21.94
C VAL A 653 -7.51 -20.06 -20.71
N GLU A 654 -7.13 -20.63 -19.57
CA GLU A 654 -6.89 -19.87 -18.34
C GLU A 654 -5.74 -18.87 -18.49
N VAL A 655 -4.61 -19.32 -19.02
CA VAL A 655 -3.42 -18.48 -19.25
C VAL A 655 -3.74 -17.34 -20.20
N LEU A 656 -4.35 -17.66 -21.35
CA LEU A 656 -4.68 -16.68 -22.37
C LEU A 656 -5.75 -15.69 -21.88
N TYR A 657 -6.74 -16.16 -21.13
CA TYR A 657 -7.77 -15.28 -20.53
C TYR A 657 -7.19 -14.33 -19.48
N ALA A 658 -6.26 -14.78 -18.63
CA ALA A 658 -5.66 -13.95 -17.60
C ALA A 658 -4.96 -12.73 -18.22
N SER A 659 -4.12 -12.96 -19.24
CA SER A 659 -3.41 -11.91 -19.97
C SER A 659 -4.38 -10.96 -20.70
N LEU A 660 -5.27 -11.51 -21.54
CA LEU A 660 -6.16 -10.68 -22.36
C LEU A 660 -7.20 -9.92 -21.55
N ARG A 661 -7.59 -10.43 -20.37
CA ARG A 661 -8.46 -9.69 -19.45
C ARG A 661 -7.75 -8.46 -18.90
N LEU A 662 -6.48 -8.56 -18.52
CA LEU A 662 -5.71 -7.43 -18.02
C LEU A 662 -5.59 -6.34 -19.10
N GLN A 663 -5.17 -6.74 -20.31
CA GLN A 663 -5.05 -5.84 -21.46
C GLN A 663 -6.40 -5.18 -21.81
N MET A 664 -7.50 -5.94 -21.80
CA MET A 664 -8.83 -5.40 -22.06
C MET A 664 -9.26 -4.36 -21.00
N LEU A 665 -9.00 -4.61 -19.72
CA LEU A 665 -9.39 -3.69 -18.65
C LEU A 665 -8.58 -2.39 -18.71
N GLN A 666 -7.25 -2.49 -18.81
CA GLN A 666 -6.35 -1.34 -18.93
C GLN A 666 -6.60 -0.53 -20.21
N GLY A 667 -6.66 -1.20 -21.36
CA GLY A 667 -6.89 -0.54 -22.65
C GLY A 667 -8.23 0.19 -22.71
N SER A 668 -9.27 -0.34 -22.07
CA SER A 668 -10.56 0.35 -22.01
C SER A 668 -10.54 1.64 -21.18
N GLU A 669 -9.71 1.69 -20.14
CA GLU A 669 -9.54 2.88 -19.29
C GLU A 669 -8.78 3.97 -20.06
N LEU A 670 -7.67 3.61 -20.70
CA LEU A 670 -6.85 4.49 -21.54
C LEU A 670 -7.67 5.05 -22.72
N ALA A 671 -8.31 4.18 -23.50
CA ALA A 671 -9.14 4.61 -24.62
C ALA A 671 -10.32 5.47 -24.19
N GLY A 672 -10.88 5.22 -23.00
CA GLY A 672 -11.94 6.04 -22.42
C GLY A 672 -11.50 7.46 -22.04
N ALA A 673 -10.23 7.65 -21.70
CA ALA A 673 -9.63 8.94 -21.40
C ALA A 673 -9.24 9.71 -22.69
N GLU A 674 -8.65 9.02 -23.66
CA GLU A 674 -8.04 9.65 -24.84
C GLU A 674 -9.01 9.82 -26.02
N HIS A 675 -9.81 8.79 -26.32
CA HIS A 675 -10.51 8.66 -27.60
C HIS A 675 -12.03 8.84 -27.49
N ARG A 676 -12.54 9.11 -26.29
CA ARG A 676 -13.98 9.25 -26.03
C ARG A 676 -14.50 10.64 -26.46
N PRO A 677 -15.53 10.72 -27.32
CA PRO A 677 -16.19 11.98 -27.65
C PRO A 677 -16.74 12.72 -26.42
N ALA A 678 -16.58 14.05 -26.42
CA ALA A 678 -17.15 14.92 -25.40
C ALA A 678 -18.69 14.77 -25.36
N GLY A 679 -19.24 14.53 -24.16
CA GLY A 679 -20.67 14.32 -23.94
C GLY A 679 -21.15 12.86 -24.10
N GLU A 680 -20.30 11.91 -24.51
CA GLU A 680 -20.66 10.49 -24.51
C GLU A 680 -20.51 9.87 -23.11
N ASP A 681 -21.47 9.02 -22.74
CA ASP A 681 -21.45 8.26 -21.48
C ASP A 681 -20.17 7.38 -21.40
N PRO A 682 -19.30 7.58 -20.39
CA PRO A 682 -18.04 6.86 -20.27
C PRO A 682 -18.23 5.34 -20.23
N ARG A 683 -19.30 4.88 -19.57
CA ARG A 683 -19.59 3.45 -19.43
C ARG A 683 -20.02 2.83 -20.77
N ALA A 684 -20.80 3.54 -21.57
CA ALA A 684 -21.21 3.12 -22.91
C ALA A 684 -20.01 3.05 -23.87
N TYR A 685 -19.12 4.04 -23.85
CA TYR A 685 -17.90 4.05 -24.66
C TYR A 685 -17.00 2.85 -24.34
N LYS A 686 -16.62 2.67 -23.06
CA LYS A 686 -15.75 1.58 -22.60
C LYS A 686 -16.35 0.20 -22.91
N ARG A 687 -17.64 0.03 -22.67
CA ARG A 687 -18.35 -1.22 -23.02
C ARG A 687 -18.29 -1.50 -24.52
N SER A 688 -18.48 -0.48 -25.35
CA SER A 688 -18.40 -0.62 -26.80
C SER A 688 -16.98 -0.94 -27.26
N TRP A 689 -15.96 -0.32 -26.64
CA TRP A 689 -14.55 -0.58 -26.88
C TRP A 689 -14.19 -2.03 -26.55
N MET A 690 -14.54 -2.53 -25.36
CA MET A 690 -14.26 -3.92 -24.94
C MET A 690 -14.85 -4.94 -25.91
N LEU A 691 -16.03 -4.66 -26.47
CA LEU A 691 -16.66 -5.55 -27.46
C LEU A 691 -15.93 -5.56 -28.80
N GLY A 692 -15.29 -4.46 -29.18
CA GLY A 692 -14.38 -4.38 -30.33
C GLY A 692 -13.10 -5.18 -30.08
N PHE A 693 -12.50 -4.97 -28.90
CA PHE A 693 -11.29 -5.67 -28.46
C PHE A 693 -11.46 -7.18 -28.44
N ILE A 694 -12.51 -7.67 -27.76
CA ILE A 694 -12.85 -9.10 -27.73
C ILE A 694 -13.03 -9.65 -29.15
N ARG A 695 -13.61 -8.88 -30.08
CA ARG A 695 -13.85 -9.36 -31.45
C ARG A 695 -12.54 -9.58 -32.20
N ALA A 696 -11.59 -8.64 -32.10
CA ALA A 696 -10.32 -8.71 -32.80
C ALA A 696 -9.45 -9.85 -32.25
N VAL A 697 -9.27 -9.87 -30.93
CA VAL A 697 -8.49 -10.90 -30.21
C VAL A 697 -9.00 -12.31 -30.50
N VAL A 698 -10.32 -12.55 -30.44
CA VAL A 698 -10.89 -13.88 -30.70
C VAL A 698 -10.68 -14.32 -32.15
N ALA A 699 -10.73 -13.39 -33.11
CA ALA A 699 -10.44 -13.72 -34.51
C ALA A 699 -8.98 -14.18 -34.67
N ARG A 700 -8.05 -13.45 -34.06
CA ARG A 700 -6.63 -13.77 -34.11
C ARG A 700 -6.27 -15.08 -33.40
N VAL A 701 -6.87 -15.35 -32.24
CA VAL A 701 -6.69 -16.66 -31.54
C VAL A 701 -7.20 -17.80 -32.42
N GLY A 702 -8.33 -17.62 -33.10
CA GLY A 702 -8.85 -18.61 -34.05
C GLY A 702 -8.01 -18.76 -35.32
N GLU A 703 -7.25 -17.74 -35.71
CA GLU A 703 -6.25 -17.82 -36.79
C GLU A 703 -5.02 -18.62 -36.34
N ALA A 704 -4.48 -18.32 -35.17
CA ALA A 704 -3.34 -19.03 -34.58
C ALA A 704 -3.61 -20.53 -34.41
N GLU A 705 -4.78 -20.90 -33.88
CA GLU A 705 -5.16 -22.31 -33.71
C GLU A 705 -5.32 -23.05 -35.05
N ARG A 706 -5.78 -22.37 -36.11
CA ARG A 706 -5.85 -22.96 -37.46
C ARG A 706 -4.47 -23.14 -38.07
N ALA A 707 -3.59 -22.14 -37.93
CA ALA A 707 -2.22 -22.21 -38.43
C ALA A 707 -1.44 -23.36 -37.76
N ALA A 708 -1.54 -23.49 -36.43
CA ALA A 708 -0.91 -24.58 -35.69
C ALA A 708 -1.42 -25.96 -36.13
N ARG A 709 -2.73 -26.07 -36.39
CA ARG A 709 -3.33 -27.29 -36.94
C ARG A 709 -2.78 -27.62 -38.33
N GLU A 710 -2.73 -26.66 -39.24
CA GLU A 710 -2.22 -26.84 -40.60
C GLU A 710 -0.75 -27.25 -40.60
N GLU A 711 0.07 -26.67 -39.70
CA GLU A 711 1.47 -27.03 -39.51
C GLU A 711 1.62 -28.49 -39.05
N SER A 712 0.89 -28.91 -38.00
CA SER A 712 0.92 -30.29 -37.52
C SER A 712 0.40 -31.30 -38.56
N GLU A 713 -0.62 -30.94 -39.35
CA GLU A 713 -1.11 -31.78 -40.45
C GLU A 713 -0.06 -31.93 -41.57
N ASN A 714 0.70 -30.86 -41.87
CA ASN A 714 1.78 -30.90 -42.87
C ASN A 714 2.97 -31.72 -42.39
N GLU A 715 3.38 -31.59 -41.13
CA GLU A 715 4.45 -32.40 -40.52
C GLU A 715 4.08 -33.89 -40.53
N GLN A 716 2.84 -34.24 -40.20
CA GLN A 716 2.36 -35.62 -40.24
C GLN A 716 2.34 -36.20 -41.68
N ARG A 717 1.95 -35.39 -42.68
CA ARG A 717 2.01 -35.79 -44.11
C ARG A 717 3.44 -36.00 -44.61
N GLN A 718 4.40 -35.24 -44.10
CA GLN A 718 5.82 -35.37 -44.46
C GLN A 718 6.49 -36.57 -43.78
N ALA A 719 6.08 -36.91 -42.55
CA ALA A 719 6.64 -38.03 -41.78
C ALA A 719 6.19 -39.42 -42.29
N SER A 720 5.03 -39.52 -42.95
CA SER A 720 4.47 -40.79 -43.43
C SER A 720 4.02 -40.72 -44.91
N PRO A 721 4.95 -40.79 -45.88
CA PRO A 721 4.62 -40.73 -47.32
C PRO A 721 4.02 -42.04 -47.88
N ASP A 722 4.10 -43.18 -47.17
CA ASP A 722 3.74 -44.52 -47.65
C ASP A 722 2.39 -45.08 -47.12
N GLY A 723 1.57 -44.28 -46.45
CA GLY A 723 0.17 -44.65 -46.14
C GLY A 723 -0.03 -45.65 -44.98
N ASP A 724 0.83 -45.63 -43.96
CA ASP A 724 0.54 -46.29 -42.67
C ASP A 724 -0.65 -45.60 -41.96
N GLU A 725 -1.55 -46.38 -41.35
CA GLU A 725 -2.80 -45.94 -40.69
C GLU A 725 -2.55 -45.12 -39.40
N VAL A 726 -1.89 -43.97 -39.48
CA VAL A 726 -1.85 -43.01 -38.37
C VAL A 726 -3.13 -42.15 -38.44
N ARG A 727 -3.87 -42.07 -37.33
CA ARG A 727 -5.10 -41.25 -37.22
C ARG A 727 -4.75 -39.79 -37.53
N SER A 728 -5.48 -39.14 -38.43
CA SER A 728 -5.17 -37.76 -38.83
C SER A 728 -5.48 -36.77 -37.69
N VAL A 729 -4.66 -35.71 -37.52
CA VAL A 729 -4.90 -34.61 -36.55
C VAL A 729 -6.33 -34.09 -36.59
N ALA A 730 -6.87 -33.89 -37.79
CA ALA A 730 -8.24 -33.43 -38.01
C ALA A 730 -9.31 -34.32 -37.35
N LEU A 731 -9.12 -35.65 -37.39
CA LEU A 731 -10.04 -36.62 -36.79
C LEU A 731 -9.92 -36.62 -35.26
N VAL A 732 -8.70 -36.62 -34.73
CA VAL A 732 -8.44 -36.59 -33.28
C VAL A 732 -9.07 -35.35 -32.62
N LEU A 733 -8.89 -34.17 -33.21
CA LEU A 733 -9.48 -32.93 -32.70
C LEU A 733 -11.01 -32.91 -32.83
N ALA A 734 -11.56 -33.53 -33.88
CA ALA A 734 -13.01 -33.66 -34.07
C ALA A 734 -13.64 -34.61 -33.03
N ASP A 735 -12.99 -35.72 -32.73
CA ASP A 735 -13.45 -36.69 -31.73
C ASP A 735 -13.42 -36.09 -30.32
N ARG A 736 -12.35 -35.38 -29.95
CA ARG A 736 -12.28 -34.62 -28.69
C ARG A 736 -13.40 -33.57 -28.58
N THR A 737 -13.68 -32.85 -29.66
CA THR A 737 -14.78 -31.88 -29.67
C THR A 737 -16.14 -32.57 -29.46
N ALA A 738 -16.35 -33.73 -30.07
CA ALA A 738 -17.58 -34.52 -29.90
C ALA A 738 -17.73 -35.08 -28.48
N GLU A 739 -16.64 -35.49 -27.83
CA GLU A 739 -16.64 -35.94 -26.43
C GLU A 739 -17.00 -34.80 -25.47
N VAL A 740 -16.43 -33.62 -25.66
CA VAL A 740 -16.78 -32.42 -24.86
C VAL A 740 -18.24 -32.04 -25.06
N GLU A 741 -18.76 -32.10 -26.29
CA GLU A 741 -20.18 -31.85 -26.59
C GLU A 741 -21.12 -32.86 -25.95
N ALA A 742 -20.72 -34.14 -25.91
CA ALA A 742 -21.47 -35.20 -25.24
C ALA A 742 -21.54 -34.96 -23.71
N GLU A 743 -20.41 -34.59 -23.09
CA GLU A 743 -20.34 -34.29 -21.66
C GLU A 743 -21.18 -33.06 -21.28
N VAL A 744 -21.10 -31.98 -22.09
CA VAL A 744 -21.95 -30.79 -21.91
C VAL A 744 -23.43 -31.13 -22.05
N SER A 745 -23.79 -31.98 -23.03
CA SER A 745 -25.18 -32.39 -23.25
C SER A 745 -25.71 -33.27 -22.13
N ALA A 746 -24.87 -34.12 -21.54
CA ALA A 746 -25.19 -34.93 -20.37
C ALA A 746 -25.41 -34.06 -19.12
N ARG A 747 -24.53 -33.08 -18.88
CA ARG A 747 -24.57 -32.19 -17.71
C ARG A 747 -25.64 -31.11 -17.81
N TYR A 748 -25.93 -30.63 -19.02
CA TYR A 748 -26.86 -29.54 -19.32
C TYR A 748 -27.84 -29.88 -20.45
N PRO A 749 -28.78 -30.82 -20.24
CA PRO A 749 -29.72 -31.30 -21.27
C PRO A 749 -30.74 -30.25 -21.74
N LYS A 750 -30.83 -29.09 -21.08
CA LYS A 750 -31.74 -27.98 -21.39
C LYS A 750 -30.98 -26.68 -21.65
N LEU A 751 -29.89 -26.74 -22.41
CA LEU A 751 -29.08 -25.57 -22.75
C LEU A 751 -29.78 -24.70 -23.81
N GLY A 752 -29.98 -23.43 -23.50
CA GLY A 752 -30.51 -22.43 -24.44
C GLY A 752 -29.41 -21.68 -25.19
N LYS A 753 -29.72 -21.13 -26.36
CA LYS A 753 -28.76 -20.28 -27.10
C LYS A 753 -28.54 -18.95 -26.37
N ALA A 754 -27.29 -18.51 -26.26
CA ALA A 754 -26.95 -17.20 -25.73
C ALA A 754 -27.55 -16.09 -26.61
N ARG A 755 -28.17 -15.08 -25.97
CA ARG A 755 -28.81 -13.97 -26.69
C ARG A 755 -27.75 -13.01 -27.24
N ARG A 756 -27.90 -12.62 -28.51
CA ARG A 756 -27.06 -11.58 -29.13
C ARG A 756 -27.20 -10.27 -28.34
N THR A 757 -26.08 -9.70 -27.94
CA THR A 757 -26.06 -8.46 -27.16
C THR A 757 -26.08 -7.26 -28.09
N ARG A 758 -26.94 -6.30 -27.74
CA ARG A 758 -26.92 -4.95 -28.33
C ARG A 758 -26.13 -4.05 -27.39
N PHE A 759 -25.27 -3.22 -27.95
CA PHE A 759 -24.54 -2.20 -27.21
C PHE A 759 -24.80 -0.84 -27.84
N LYS A 760 -24.54 0.20 -27.04
CA LYS A 760 -24.54 1.60 -27.43
C LYS A 760 -23.15 2.11 -27.09
N GLY A 761 -22.56 2.91 -27.96
CA GLY A 761 -21.25 3.51 -27.76
C GLY A 761 -20.44 3.57 -29.05
N SER A 762 -19.54 4.53 -29.16
CA SER A 762 -18.71 4.77 -30.34
C SER A 762 -17.37 4.02 -30.33
N GLY A 763 -16.92 3.54 -29.17
CA GLY A 763 -15.59 2.96 -28.96
C GLY A 763 -15.30 1.63 -29.67
N TYR A 764 -16.28 1.00 -30.33
CA TYR A 764 -16.09 -0.33 -30.95
C TYR A 764 -14.95 -0.39 -31.97
N ARG A 765 -14.82 0.64 -32.82
CA ARG A 765 -13.78 0.67 -33.84
C ARG A 765 -12.39 0.80 -33.23
N GLN A 766 -12.24 1.67 -32.23
CA GLN A 766 -10.97 1.84 -31.51
C GLN A 766 -10.60 0.55 -30.79
N GLY A 767 -11.53 -0.03 -30.02
CA GLY A 767 -11.25 -1.29 -29.33
C GLY A 767 -10.94 -2.44 -30.29
N HIS A 768 -11.54 -2.47 -31.48
CA HIS A 768 -11.14 -3.44 -32.49
C HIS A 768 -9.72 -3.20 -33.00
N ALA A 769 -9.32 -1.95 -33.25
CA ALA A 769 -7.95 -1.62 -33.66
C ALA A 769 -6.93 -1.99 -32.57
N ASP A 770 -7.17 -1.58 -31.33
CA ASP A 770 -6.31 -1.92 -30.19
C ASP A 770 -6.27 -3.44 -29.96
N GLY A 771 -7.39 -4.13 -30.18
CA GLY A 771 -7.45 -5.59 -30.13
C GLY A 771 -6.72 -6.30 -31.29
N GLN A 772 -6.47 -5.62 -32.41
CA GLN A 772 -5.58 -6.15 -33.46
C GLN A 772 -4.12 -6.07 -33.02
N GLN A 773 -3.77 -5.12 -32.16
CA GLN A 773 -2.44 -4.95 -31.58
C GLN A 773 -2.26 -5.67 -30.23
N ALA A 774 -3.33 -6.25 -29.70
CA ALA A 774 -3.29 -6.96 -28.42
C ALA A 774 -2.32 -8.14 -28.48
N ASP A 775 -1.59 -8.35 -27.40
CA ASP A 775 -0.73 -9.52 -27.32
C ASP A 775 -1.59 -10.77 -27.03
N ILE A 776 -1.91 -11.50 -28.08
CA ILE A 776 -2.57 -12.81 -28.03
C ILE A 776 -1.57 -13.97 -28.09
N GLY A 777 -0.28 -13.66 -28.06
CA GLY A 777 0.79 -14.62 -28.21
C GLY A 777 1.29 -14.87 -29.65
N GLY A 778 0.86 -14.18 -30.70
CA GLY A 778 1.49 -14.41 -32.03
C GLY A 778 1.16 -13.48 -33.20
N LEU A 779 2.22 -13.26 -34.01
CA LEU A 779 2.38 -12.76 -35.39
C LEU A 779 1.30 -11.92 -36.08
N SER A 780 1.68 -10.71 -36.48
CA SER A 780 1.29 -10.17 -37.80
C SER A 780 2.35 -10.52 -38.84
N LEU A 781 1.95 -11.19 -39.92
CA LEU A 781 2.70 -11.19 -41.17
C LEU A 781 2.39 -9.88 -41.89
N GLU A 782 3.34 -8.97 -41.96
CA GLU A 782 3.39 -7.99 -43.05
C GLU A 782 4.58 -8.34 -43.94
N ASP A 783 4.25 -8.60 -45.20
CA ASP A 783 5.16 -8.86 -46.30
C ASP A 783 6.11 -7.67 -46.51
N GLU A 784 7.41 -7.85 -46.26
CA GLU A 784 8.46 -7.07 -46.91
C GLU A 784 9.24 -7.98 -47.86
N ASP A 785 8.66 -8.22 -49.03
CA ASP A 785 9.40 -8.65 -50.21
C ASP A 785 10.29 -7.49 -50.71
N GLU A 786 11.56 -7.83 -50.97
CA GLU A 786 12.44 -7.29 -52.00
C GLU A 786 12.65 -5.76 -52.09
N GLU A 787 13.78 -5.27 -51.58
CA GLU A 787 14.74 -4.38 -52.28
C GLU A 787 15.86 -3.96 -51.32
N ASP A 788 17.08 -4.49 -51.47
CA ASP A 788 18.31 -3.70 -51.75
C ASP A 788 19.59 -4.54 -51.62
N HIS A 789 19.82 -5.44 -52.59
CA HIS A 789 21.13 -6.00 -52.89
C HIS A 789 21.41 -5.89 -54.39
N SER A 790 21.61 -4.66 -54.88
CA SER A 790 22.38 -4.45 -56.11
C SER A 790 23.03 -3.07 -56.20
N LEU A 791 24.10 -2.82 -55.44
CA LEU A 791 25.11 -1.82 -55.82
C LEU A 791 26.53 -2.26 -55.41
N ALA A 792 27.04 -3.24 -56.17
CA ALA A 792 28.46 -3.36 -56.48
C ALA A 792 28.57 -3.78 -57.95
N GLY A 793 28.72 -2.78 -58.83
CA GLY A 793 28.83 -2.94 -60.28
C GLY A 793 28.62 -1.62 -61.00
#